data_AF-A0A1F4ZUV0-F1
#
_entry.id   AF-A0A1F4ZUV0-F1
#
_cell.length_a   1.000
_cell.length_b   1.000
_cell.length_c   1.000
_cell.angle_alpha   90.00
_cell.angle_beta   90.00
_cell.angle_gamma   90.00
#
_symmetry.space_group_name_H-M   'P 1'
#
loop_
_entity.id
_entity.type
_entity.pdbx_description
1 polymer ?
#
loop_
_entity_poly.entity_id
_entity_poly.type
_entity_poly.pdbx_seq_one_letter_code
_entity_poly.pdbx_strand_id
1 'polypeptide(L)'
;MNLPFLQRQQSSQTRQREYLFALDLAYDHVASAIWTVANGKTQVISLGKIALWQESTAGSLLEACDQTLSDSTFQVDRSGRVQPDKIILGLPNDWIVDEKINPDKLKILKQVTKELSLTAVGFVVTPQAIVRYLYHTEGVPPTAIIVGISKSLLEVTLSRLGKIQSTQIVKRSSNLVSDLTEGVSRFLPQDMLPSRILLYNSGSSLEETKQILLGHPWQAPQTKLPFLHFPKIEILPPDFPVKAISLSGGSEVAQAIGLLPAQPTTSNQIEDVDDDTTDLGFFRNIDIAKQEPVLVEEPIEEKLISSPKSHLPSFSRLKFNFHLPAFKIQPPKFMGLIASVMALALCGIYFYWYFPTAEIQITLAPKEINTQFEAEADAGVSKLDLDAKILPATYIETEASGQKSRPSTGSKIIGDKATGEALILNGTSSPRSFPAGTVITSPSGLKFVLDASVEVASASGTADPNSYQPGRSKVGITAAAIGSEYNLSAGTQFRVGSFSFLDFVAKNEAALSGGSSRLVQVVSDKDMSLLKAELTSLVKEEVVTKLKNQVSENKNIIESSISLSTLLEKFSHDQGEVVDSISLDLTLKAAALSFSTQDIDQLVTQSLTSLIPSGFQQDKETNRAIQVKSLKGQKAQISVQVASRLIPILNTDQINTDISGKSQSYAKDYIGKLPNVSGSKIQIKSILPESLVGLPHISKNITITTNVSE
;
A
#
# COMPACT_ATOMS: atom_id res chain seq x y z
N MET A 1 8.62 12.26 68.32
CA MET A 1 9.22 11.51 67.20
C MET A 1 8.38 10.26 67.00
N ASN A 2 7.67 10.16 65.87
CA ASN A 2 6.97 8.95 65.46
C ASN A 2 7.25 8.76 63.97
N LEU A 3 7.85 7.62 63.62
CA LEU A 3 8.23 7.26 62.26
C LEU A 3 6.98 6.85 61.46
N PRO A 4 6.82 7.32 60.21
CA PRO A 4 5.69 6.96 59.37
C PRO A 4 6.06 5.73 58.55
N PHE A 5 5.83 4.54 59.10
CA PHE A 5 5.86 3.30 58.33
C PHE A 5 4.65 2.48 58.73
N LEU A 6 3.49 2.80 58.16
CA LEU A 6 2.30 1.94 58.00
C LEU A 6 1.16 2.80 57.43
N GLN A 7 1.37 3.37 56.24
CA GLN A 7 0.25 3.82 55.42
C GLN A 7 -0.06 2.70 54.44
N ARG A 8 -1.10 1.94 54.80
CA ARG A 8 -1.87 1.01 53.98
C ARG A 8 -1.71 1.32 52.49
N GLN A 9 -0.89 0.53 51.79
CA GLN A 9 -1.03 0.40 50.35
C GLN A 9 -2.40 -0.23 50.11
N GLN A 10 -3.26 0.54 49.46
CA GLN A 10 -4.48 0.04 48.87
C GLN A 10 -4.15 -1.22 48.08
N SER A 11 -4.96 -2.25 48.30
CA SER A 11 -4.98 -3.49 47.55
C SER A 11 -4.79 -3.23 46.06
N SER A 12 -3.59 -3.49 45.55
CA SER A 12 -3.40 -3.74 44.12
C SER A 12 -4.24 -4.97 43.81
N GLN A 13 -5.43 -4.77 43.25
CA GLN A 13 -6.09 -5.82 42.49
C GLN A 13 -5.06 -6.30 41.49
N THR A 14 -4.54 -7.51 41.69
CA THR A 14 -3.68 -8.20 40.75
C THR A 14 -4.51 -8.39 39.49
N ARG A 15 -4.48 -7.43 38.54
CA ARG A 15 -5.04 -7.65 37.20
C ARG A 15 -4.33 -8.90 36.69
N GLN A 16 -5.08 -10.00 36.54
CA GLN A 16 -4.54 -11.19 35.87
C GLN A 16 -3.98 -10.73 34.52
N ARG A 17 -2.75 -11.14 34.21
CA ARG A 17 -2.14 -10.83 32.92
C ARG A 17 -3.00 -11.49 31.85
N GLU A 18 -3.54 -10.68 30.95
CA GLU A 18 -4.27 -11.18 29.79
C GLU A 18 -3.25 -11.68 28.76
N TYR A 19 -3.44 -12.93 28.33
CA TYR A 19 -2.64 -13.57 27.31
C TYR A 19 -3.47 -13.64 26.04
N LEU A 20 -2.86 -13.33 24.90
CA LEU A 20 -3.50 -13.37 23.59
C LEU A 20 -2.69 -14.25 22.66
N PHE A 21 -3.39 -14.93 21.75
CA PHE A 21 -2.74 -15.60 20.63
C PHE A 21 -2.42 -14.63 19.50
N ALA A 22 -1.32 -14.89 18.82
CA ALA A 22 -1.06 -14.45 17.46
C ALA A 22 -0.87 -15.69 16.59
N LEU A 23 -1.46 -15.70 15.40
CA LEU A 23 -1.35 -16.81 14.47
C LEU A 23 -0.99 -16.28 13.09
N ASP A 24 0.19 -16.64 12.60
CA ASP A 24 0.63 -16.41 11.23
C ASP A 24 0.10 -17.54 10.35
N LEU A 25 -0.82 -17.19 9.44
CA LEU A 25 -1.42 -18.10 8.48
C LEU A 25 -0.71 -17.94 7.13
N ALA A 26 0.38 -18.66 6.92
CA ALA A 26 1.07 -18.68 5.63
C ALA A 26 0.45 -19.71 4.68
N TYR A 27 0.89 -19.73 3.41
CA TYR A 27 0.31 -20.57 2.35
C TYR A 27 0.43 -22.09 2.55
N ASP A 28 1.47 -22.55 3.24
CA ASP A 28 1.78 -23.98 3.42
C ASP A 28 2.15 -24.36 4.86
N HIS A 29 2.09 -23.39 5.77
CA HIS A 29 2.38 -23.58 7.18
C HIS A 29 1.66 -22.54 8.04
N VAL A 30 1.60 -22.82 9.33
CA VAL A 30 1.09 -21.91 10.36
C VAL A 30 2.08 -21.85 11.51
N ALA A 31 2.22 -20.67 12.11
CA ALA A 31 3.02 -20.46 13.30
C ALA A 31 2.22 -19.64 14.31
N SER A 32 2.35 -19.96 15.59
CA SER A 32 1.65 -19.24 16.65
C SER A 32 2.59 -18.67 17.70
N ALA A 33 2.11 -17.67 18.42
CA ALA A 33 2.77 -17.10 19.57
C ALA A 33 1.73 -16.73 20.62
N ILE A 34 2.13 -16.79 21.89
CA ILE A 34 1.40 -16.15 22.98
C ILE A 34 2.10 -14.84 23.30
N TRP A 35 1.34 -13.76 23.35
CA TRP A 35 1.83 -12.44 23.70
C TRP A 35 0.96 -11.78 24.76
N THR A 36 1.52 -10.80 25.45
CA THR A 36 0.83 -10.04 26.49
C THR A 36 1.32 -8.59 26.48
N VAL A 37 0.59 -7.72 27.16
CA VAL A 37 1.04 -6.36 27.45
C VAL A 37 1.64 -6.34 28.85
N ALA A 38 2.95 -6.12 28.93
CA ALA A 38 3.66 -5.96 30.19
C ALA A 38 4.44 -4.64 30.18
N ASN A 39 4.31 -3.86 31.25
CA ASN A 39 4.96 -2.55 31.41
C ASN A 39 4.67 -1.58 30.25
N GLY A 40 3.45 -1.58 29.73
CA GLY A 40 3.03 -0.69 28.63
C GLY A 40 3.64 -1.03 27.26
N LYS A 41 4.17 -2.25 27.08
CA LYS A 41 4.68 -2.75 25.81
C LYS A 41 4.17 -4.16 25.53
N THR A 42 3.97 -4.48 24.26
CA THR A 42 3.70 -5.84 23.81
C THR A 42 4.97 -6.70 23.97
N GLN A 43 4.80 -7.93 24.45
CA GLN A 43 5.88 -8.89 24.65
C GLN A 43 5.40 -10.29 24.24
N VAL A 44 6.22 -10.98 23.46
CA VAL A 44 6.01 -12.40 23.15
C VAL A 44 6.51 -13.24 24.33
N ILE A 45 5.65 -14.14 24.81
CA ILE A 45 5.89 -15.01 25.97
C ILE A 45 6.32 -16.41 25.52
N SER A 46 5.67 -16.95 24.49
CA SER A 46 6.03 -18.26 23.91
C SER A 46 5.79 -18.26 22.40
N LEU A 47 6.42 -19.22 21.72
CA LEU A 47 6.27 -19.49 20.30
C LEU A 47 5.86 -20.94 20.13
N GLY A 48 4.78 -21.21 19.40
CA GLY A 48 4.43 -22.56 19.02
C GLY A 48 5.36 -23.09 17.93
N LYS A 49 5.54 -24.41 17.89
CA LYS A 49 6.18 -25.05 16.73
C LYS A 49 5.39 -24.74 15.45
N ILE A 50 6.12 -24.57 14.36
CA ILE A 50 5.51 -24.42 13.03
C ILE A 50 4.85 -25.74 12.63
N ALA A 51 3.60 -25.67 12.19
CA ALA A 51 2.84 -26.80 11.66
C ALA A 51 2.57 -26.60 10.17
N LEU A 52 2.71 -27.65 9.36
CA LEU A 52 2.48 -27.59 7.91
C LEU A 52 1.02 -27.89 7.60
N TRP A 53 0.45 -27.24 6.57
CA TRP A 53 -0.89 -27.53 6.10
C TRP A 53 -0.98 -27.52 4.57
N GLN A 54 -2.06 -28.10 4.04
CA GLN A 54 -2.32 -28.18 2.60
C GLN A 54 -3.78 -27.84 2.29
N GLU A 55 -4.01 -26.90 1.37
CA GLU A 55 -5.36 -26.49 0.97
C GLU A 55 -6.16 -27.62 0.31
N SER A 56 -5.50 -28.58 -0.34
CA SER A 56 -6.15 -29.75 -0.94
C SER A 56 -6.67 -30.77 0.08
N THR A 57 -6.27 -30.67 1.34
CA THR A 57 -6.55 -31.66 2.38
C THR A 57 -7.56 -31.09 3.36
N ALA A 58 -8.79 -31.62 3.34
CA ALA A 58 -9.87 -31.15 4.21
C ALA A 58 -9.47 -31.26 5.68
N GLY A 59 -9.70 -30.18 6.46
CA GLY A 59 -9.36 -30.13 7.89
C GLY A 59 -7.87 -29.91 8.22
N SER A 60 -6.96 -29.99 7.24
CA SER A 60 -5.51 -29.87 7.49
C SER A 60 -5.11 -28.53 8.12
N LEU A 61 -5.76 -27.43 7.73
CA LEU A 61 -5.49 -26.12 8.32
C LEU A 61 -5.88 -26.07 9.80
N LEU A 62 -7.04 -26.63 10.15
CA LEU A 62 -7.55 -26.66 11.52
C LEU A 62 -6.61 -27.47 12.43
N GLU A 63 -6.20 -28.65 11.99
CA GLU A 63 -5.27 -29.52 12.71
C GLU A 63 -3.92 -28.80 12.93
N ALA A 64 -3.39 -28.14 11.90
CA ALA A 64 -2.14 -27.39 12.01
C ALA A 64 -2.27 -26.21 12.99
N CYS A 65 -3.40 -25.50 12.98
CA CYS A 65 -3.69 -24.41 13.92
C CYS A 65 -3.77 -24.94 15.36
N ASP A 66 -4.51 -26.01 15.61
CA ASP A 66 -4.62 -26.65 16.93
C ASP A 66 -3.24 -27.09 17.45
N GLN A 67 -2.45 -27.74 16.60
CA GLN A 67 -1.11 -28.21 16.95
C GLN A 67 -0.19 -27.07 17.39
N THR A 68 -0.11 -25.99 16.60
CA THR A 68 0.79 -24.87 16.93
C THR A 68 0.30 -24.12 18.17
N LEU A 69 -1.00 -23.85 18.28
CA LEU A 69 -1.58 -23.11 19.42
C LEU A 69 -1.45 -23.91 20.73
N SER A 70 -1.70 -25.21 20.68
CA SER A 70 -1.51 -26.12 21.82
C SER A 70 -0.05 -26.17 22.28
N ASP A 71 0.90 -26.25 21.35
CA ASP A 71 2.33 -26.23 21.67
C ASP A 71 2.75 -24.88 22.29
N SER A 72 2.29 -23.75 21.74
CA SER A 72 2.57 -22.42 22.30
C SER A 72 2.03 -22.27 23.72
N THR A 73 0.84 -22.81 24.01
CA THR A 73 0.19 -22.81 25.33
C THR A 73 0.95 -23.68 26.32
N PHE A 74 1.34 -24.88 25.91
CA PHE A 74 2.11 -25.81 26.72
C PHE A 74 3.46 -25.22 27.16
N GLN A 75 4.08 -24.39 26.32
CA GLN A 75 5.33 -23.70 26.64
C GLN A 75 5.15 -22.59 27.71
N VAL A 76 3.97 -21.97 27.80
CA VAL A 76 3.68 -20.96 28.83
C VAL A 76 3.36 -21.61 30.15
N ASP A 77 2.45 -22.59 30.15
CA ASP A 77 1.98 -23.24 31.36
C ASP A 77 1.66 -24.71 31.12
N ARG A 78 2.56 -25.58 31.59
CA ARG A 78 2.37 -27.03 31.55
C ARG A 78 1.20 -27.53 32.40
N SER A 79 0.71 -26.72 33.34
CA SER A 79 -0.46 -27.06 34.17
C SER A 79 -1.80 -26.75 33.50
N GLY A 80 -1.79 -26.08 32.33
CA GLY A 80 -2.98 -25.82 31.52
C GLY A 80 -3.92 -24.75 32.07
N ARG A 81 -3.45 -23.89 33.00
CA ARG A 81 -4.25 -22.80 33.59
C ARG A 81 -4.31 -21.58 32.69
N VAL A 82 -3.30 -21.37 31.84
CA VAL A 82 -3.32 -20.33 30.81
C VAL A 82 -4.03 -20.88 29.59
N GLN A 83 -5.21 -20.32 29.29
CA GLN A 83 -6.01 -20.66 28.10
C GLN A 83 -6.44 -19.35 27.44
N PRO A 84 -5.61 -18.78 26.55
CA PRO A 84 -6.00 -17.62 25.77
C PRO A 84 -7.18 -17.99 24.86
N ASP A 85 -8.16 -17.12 24.75
CA ASP A 85 -9.31 -17.27 23.84
C ASP A 85 -9.30 -16.21 22.74
N LYS A 86 -8.63 -15.06 22.95
CA LYS A 86 -8.48 -13.99 21.96
C LYS A 86 -7.29 -14.21 21.02
N ILE A 87 -7.48 -13.94 19.73
CA ILE A 87 -6.46 -14.16 18.69
C ILE A 87 -6.35 -13.01 17.70
N ILE A 88 -5.11 -12.61 17.36
CA ILE A 88 -4.81 -11.78 16.18
C ILE A 88 -4.35 -12.67 15.03
N LEU A 89 -4.92 -12.45 13.83
CA LEU A 89 -4.63 -13.24 12.64
C LEU A 89 -3.64 -12.50 11.71
N GLY A 90 -2.50 -13.10 11.43
CA GLY A 90 -1.58 -12.68 10.36
C GLY A 90 -1.98 -13.36 9.06
N LEU A 91 -2.27 -12.58 8.02
CA LEU A 91 -2.81 -13.08 6.75
C LEU A 91 -1.89 -12.73 5.56
N PRO A 92 -1.81 -13.59 4.52
CA PRO A 92 -1.12 -13.27 3.29
C PRO A 92 -1.82 -12.14 2.53
N ASN A 93 -1.08 -11.43 1.66
CA ASN A 93 -1.63 -10.25 1.00
C ASN A 93 -2.81 -10.57 0.04
N ASP A 94 -2.78 -11.71 -0.65
CA ASP A 94 -3.83 -12.14 -1.57
C ASP A 94 -5.11 -12.68 -0.89
N TRP A 95 -5.09 -12.82 0.44
CA TRP A 95 -6.30 -13.11 1.22
C TRP A 95 -7.09 -11.84 1.51
N ILE A 96 -6.59 -10.67 1.12
CA ILE A 96 -7.22 -9.36 1.33
C ILE A 96 -7.66 -8.79 -0.02
N VAL A 97 -8.93 -8.37 -0.10
CA VAL A 97 -9.53 -7.69 -1.25
C VAL A 97 -10.28 -6.46 -0.73
N ASP A 98 -10.01 -5.28 -1.30
CA ASP A 98 -10.58 -4.00 -0.85
C ASP A 98 -10.43 -3.77 0.66
N GLU A 99 -9.25 -4.13 1.16
CA GLU A 99 -8.88 -4.09 2.59
C GLU A 99 -9.73 -4.92 3.55
N LYS A 100 -10.56 -5.81 3.01
CA LYS A 100 -11.30 -6.82 3.76
C LYS A 100 -10.77 -8.21 3.47
N ILE A 101 -10.98 -9.13 4.39
CA ILE A 101 -10.67 -10.54 4.15
C ILE A 101 -11.57 -11.05 3.02
N ASN A 102 -10.97 -11.70 2.03
CA ASN A 102 -11.67 -12.36 0.93
C ASN A 102 -12.79 -13.26 1.49
N PRO A 103 -14.04 -13.17 0.99
CA PRO A 103 -15.18 -13.94 1.51
C PRO A 103 -14.96 -15.45 1.60
N ASP A 104 -14.22 -16.05 0.68
CA ASP A 104 -13.95 -17.49 0.69
C ASP A 104 -12.95 -17.85 1.79
N LYS A 105 -11.93 -17.01 2.00
CA LYS A 105 -10.98 -17.17 3.11
C LYS A 105 -11.64 -16.86 4.44
N LEU A 106 -12.57 -15.90 4.49
CA LEU A 106 -13.34 -15.56 5.69
C LEU A 106 -14.17 -16.76 6.19
N LYS A 107 -14.78 -17.55 5.29
CA LYS A 107 -15.49 -18.78 5.69
C LYS A 107 -14.57 -19.78 6.39
N ILE A 108 -13.36 -19.96 5.86
CA ILE A 108 -12.34 -20.84 6.43
C ILE A 108 -11.92 -20.34 7.81
N LEU A 109 -11.63 -19.05 7.95
CA LEU A 109 -11.26 -18.44 9.24
C LEU A 109 -12.38 -18.55 10.27
N LYS A 110 -13.64 -18.35 9.86
CA LYS A 110 -14.83 -18.55 10.71
C LYS A 110 -14.94 -19.98 11.19
N GLN A 111 -14.64 -20.95 10.33
CA GLN A 111 -14.63 -22.36 10.72
C GLN A 111 -13.51 -22.65 11.75
N VAL A 112 -12.27 -22.24 11.47
CA VAL A 112 -11.13 -22.46 12.35
C VAL A 112 -11.35 -21.82 13.73
N THR A 113 -11.76 -20.55 13.76
CA THR A 113 -12.00 -19.83 15.03
C THR A 113 -13.14 -20.45 15.82
N LYS A 114 -14.23 -20.85 15.16
CA LYS A 114 -15.36 -21.51 15.83
C LYS A 114 -14.98 -22.88 16.41
N GLU A 115 -14.29 -23.72 15.63
CA GLU A 115 -13.93 -25.08 16.06
C GLU A 115 -12.86 -25.06 17.18
N LEU A 116 -11.96 -24.08 17.17
CA LEU A 116 -10.94 -23.89 18.21
C LEU A 116 -11.41 -23.03 19.39
N SER A 117 -12.68 -22.59 19.41
CA SER A 117 -13.25 -21.71 20.47
C SER A 117 -12.46 -20.41 20.66
N LEU A 118 -12.04 -19.78 19.56
CA LEU A 118 -11.25 -18.56 19.54
C LEU A 118 -12.08 -17.34 19.12
N THR A 119 -11.81 -16.20 19.74
CA THR A 119 -12.36 -14.89 19.41
C THR A 119 -11.32 -14.07 18.66
N ALA A 120 -11.51 -13.88 17.35
CA ALA A 120 -10.61 -13.04 16.56
C ALA A 120 -10.80 -11.56 16.92
N VAL A 121 -9.75 -10.93 17.44
CA VAL A 121 -9.75 -9.52 17.88
C VAL A 121 -9.21 -8.56 16.81
N GLY A 122 -8.67 -9.10 15.72
CA GLY A 122 -8.14 -8.31 14.60
C GLY A 122 -7.35 -9.18 13.62
N PHE A 123 -6.99 -8.59 12.49
CA PHE A 123 -6.04 -9.19 11.55
C PHE A 123 -5.01 -8.16 11.09
N VAL A 124 -3.85 -8.64 10.64
CA VAL A 124 -2.79 -7.85 10.03
C VAL A 124 -2.24 -8.59 8.80
N VAL A 125 -1.82 -7.85 7.78
CA VAL A 125 -1.19 -8.45 6.61
C VAL A 125 0.28 -8.75 6.93
N THR A 126 0.72 -9.99 6.75
CA THR A 126 2.04 -10.47 7.18
C THR A 126 3.21 -9.60 6.69
N PRO A 127 3.34 -9.24 5.38
CA PRO A 127 4.39 -8.33 4.92
C PRO A 127 4.34 -6.94 5.57
N GLN A 128 3.16 -6.42 5.90
CA GLN A 128 3.03 -5.13 6.60
C GLN A 128 3.55 -5.23 8.04
N ALA A 129 3.21 -6.32 8.74
CA ALA A 129 3.72 -6.59 10.08
C ALA A 129 5.25 -6.66 10.08
N ILE A 130 5.84 -7.37 9.09
CA ILE A 130 7.29 -7.50 8.91
C ILE A 130 7.95 -6.13 8.71
N VAL A 131 7.45 -5.30 7.78
CA VAL A 131 7.99 -3.96 7.51
C VAL A 131 7.97 -3.09 8.78
N ARG A 132 6.86 -3.10 9.51
CA ARG A 132 6.72 -2.32 10.75
C ARG A 132 7.62 -2.83 11.86
N TYR A 133 7.76 -4.14 11.97
CA TYR A 133 8.64 -4.75 12.97
C TYR A 133 10.11 -4.44 12.67
N LEU A 134 10.53 -4.54 11.40
CA LEU A 134 11.87 -4.12 10.97
C LEU A 134 12.15 -2.66 11.31
N TYR A 135 11.20 -1.76 11.04
CA TYR A 135 11.36 -0.35 11.41
C TYR A 135 11.58 -0.20 12.93
N HIS A 136 10.80 -0.89 13.76
CA HIS A 136 10.95 -0.83 15.21
C HIS A 136 12.28 -1.41 15.70
N THR A 137 12.75 -2.51 15.10
CA THR A 137 13.97 -3.20 15.54
C THR A 137 15.25 -2.56 15.02
N GLU A 138 15.23 -2.00 13.80
CA GLU A 138 16.41 -1.39 13.16
C GLU A 138 16.50 0.13 13.44
N GLY A 139 15.40 0.76 13.88
CA GLY A 139 15.33 2.20 14.15
C GLY A 139 15.26 3.07 12.89
N VAL A 140 15.38 2.47 11.70
CA VAL A 140 15.27 3.14 10.40
C VAL A 140 14.19 2.46 9.55
N PRO A 141 13.34 3.22 8.83
CA PRO A 141 12.33 2.62 7.97
C PRO A 141 12.98 1.79 6.86
N PRO A 142 12.60 0.51 6.67
CA PRO A 142 13.27 -0.35 5.70
C PRO A 142 12.97 0.09 4.25
N THR A 143 14.01 0.09 3.42
CA THR A 143 13.91 0.15 1.96
C THR A 143 14.48 -1.16 1.42
N ALA A 144 13.60 -2.10 1.07
CA ALA A 144 13.96 -3.47 0.75
C ALA A 144 12.89 -4.16 -0.12
N ILE A 145 13.30 -5.21 -0.83
CA ILE A 145 12.40 -6.18 -1.44
C ILE A 145 12.25 -7.34 -0.43
N ILE A 146 11.03 -7.60 0.01
CA ILE A 146 10.72 -8.65 0.99
C ILE A 146 10.07 -9.80 0.24
N VAL A 147 10.63 -11.00 0.35
CA VAL A 147 10.23 -12.17 -0.44
C VAL A 147 9.77 -13.27 0.50
N GLY A 148 8.46 -13.49 0.54
CA GLY A 148 7.83 -14.65 1.14
C GLY A 148 7.94 -15.84 0.19
N ILE A 149 8.56 -16.92 0.64
CA ILE A 149 8.79 -18.11 -0.20
C ILE A 149 7.90 -19.22 0.30
N SER A 150 7.05 -19.78 -0.54
CA SER A 150 6.27 -20.98 -0.22
C SER A 150 6.61 -22.13 -1.16
N LYS A 151 6.00 -23.30 -0.98
CA LYS A 151 6.13 -24.43 -1.91
C LYS A 151 5.68 -24.13 -3.34
N SER A 152 4.61 -23.35 -3.53
CA SER A 152 3.96 -23.17 -4.84
C SER A 152 3.95 -21.74 -5.37
N LEU A 153 4.32 -20.76 -4.54
CA LEU A 153 4.34 -19.34 -4.92
C LEU A 153 5.41 -18.54 -4.18
N LEU A 154 5.72 -17.36 -4.72
CA LEU A 154 6.50 -16.30 -4.11
C LEU A 154 5.59 -15.09 -3.88
N GLU A 155 5.64 -14.52 -2.68
CA GLU A 155 5.06 -13.21 -2.37
C GLU A 155 6.19 -12.18 -2.36
N VAL A 156 6.27 -11.34 -3.39
CA VAL A 156 7.33 -10.34 -3.54
C VAL A 156 6.77 -8.97 -3.20
N THR A 157 7.25 -8.36 -2.13
CA THR A 157 6.80 -7.07 -1.62
C THR A 157 7.89 -6.01 -1.76
N LEU A 158 7.58 -4.90 -2.43
CA LEU A 158 8.48 -3.75 -2.52
C LEU A 158 8.16 -2.75 -1.41
N SER A 159 9.14 -2.49 -0.54
CA SER A 159 9.05 -1.45 0.49
C SER A 159 10.10 -0.36 0.30
N ARG A 160 9.69 0.90 0.43
CA ARG A 160 10.58 2.07 0.46
C ARG A 160 10.23 2.96 1.64
N LEU A 161 11.24 3.33 2.42
CA LEU A 161 11.09 4.20 3.60
C LEU A 161 9.98 3.70 4.54
N GLY A 162 9.89 2.38 4.74
CA GLY A 162 8.90 1.73 5.60
C GLY A 162 7.46 1.71 5.07
N LYS A 163 7.22 2.17 3.83
CA LYS A 163 5.91 2.06 3.16
C LYS A 163 5.96 0.92 2.15
N ILE A 164 4.90 0.12 2.08
CA ILE A 164 4.74 -0.91 1.04
C ILE A 164 4.17 -0.23 -0.21
N GLN A 165 4.89 -0.32 -1.33
CA GLN A 165 4.45 0.24 -2.60
C GLN A 165 3.56 -0.74 -3.36
N SER A 166 3.96 -2.02 -3.39
CA SER A 166 3.17 -3.08 -4.00
C SER A 166 3.64 -4.45 -3.53
N THR A 167 2.75 -5.44 -3.67
CA THR A 167 3.02 -6.85 -3.42
C THR A 167 2.55 -7.66 -4.61
N GLN A 168 3.43 -8.52 -5.13
CA GLN A 168 3.21 -9.35 -6.32
C GLN A 168 3.25 -10.82 -5.93
N ILE A 169 2.23 -11.57 -6.35
CA ILE A 169 2.22 -13.03 -6.21
C ILE A 169 2.66 -13.66 -7.52
N VAL A 170 3.69 -14.51 -7.44
CA VAL A 170 4.26 -15.25 -8.57
C VAL A 170 4.19 -16.73 -8.27
N LYS A 171 3.73 -17.54 -9.23
CA LYS A 171 3.75 -19.00 -9.07
C LYS A 171 5.19 -19.50 -9.14
N ARG A 172 5.57 -20.38 -8.23
CA ARG A 172 6.92 -20.93 -8.13
C ARG A 172 7.10 -22.06 -9.13
N SER A 173 8.15 -21.98 -9.93
CA SER A 173 8.62 -23.01 -10.84
C SER A 173 9.87 -23.71 -10.28
N SER A 174 10.50 -24.56 -11.08
CA SER A 174 11.81 -25.14 -10.75
C SER A 174 12.94 -24.11 -10.80
N ASN A 175 12.73 -22.93 -11.39
CA ASN A 175 13.73 -21.88 -11.51
C ASN A 175 13.33 -20.65 -10.67
N LEU A 176 13.70 -20.70 -9.39
CA LEU A 176 13.43 -19.64 -8.41
C LEU A 176 13.92 -18.25 -8.86
N VAL A 177 15.06 -18.19 -9.54
CA VAL A 177 15.66 -16.95 -10.00
C VAL A 177 14.78 -16.29 -11.05
N SER A 178 14.27 -17.07 -12.00
CA SER A 178 13.33 -16.58 -13.01
C SER A 178 12.03 -16.12 -12.38
N ASP A 179 11.49 -16.87 -11.42
CA ASP A 179 10.24 -16.51 -10.73
C ASP A 179 10.40 -15.20 -9.93
N LEU A 180 11.52 -15.03 -9.22
CA LEU A 180 11.80 -13.80 -8.50
C LEU A 180 12.06 -12.63 -9.46
N THR A 181 12.77 -12.87 -10.57
CA THR A 181 13.00 -11.86 -11.61
C THR A 181 11.67 -11.40 -12.21
N GLU A 182 10.75 -12.33 -12.51
CA GLU A 182 9.38 -12.03 -12.94
C GLU A 182 8.66 -11.14 -11.91
N GLY A 183 8.63 -11.56 -10.64
CA GLY A 183 7.98 -10.80 -9.57
C GLY A 183 8.54 -9.40 -9.41
N VAL A 184 9.86 -9.25 -9.45
CA VAL A 184 10.52 -7.95 -9.33
C VAL A 184 10.28 -7.08 -10.58
N SER A 185 10.29 -7.68 -11.77
CA SER A 185 9.99 -6.96 -13.03
C SER A 185 8.59 -6.38 -13.09
N ARG A 186 7.61 -6.97 -12.39
CA ARG A 186 6.23 -6.44 -12.30
C ARG A 186 6.13 -5.15 -11.51
N PHE A 187 7.19 -4.75 -10.79
CA PHE A 187 7.24 -3.44 -10.15
C PHE A 187 7.52 -2.32 -11.16
N LEU A 188 8.08 -2.64 -12.33
CA LEU A 188 8.50 -1.66 -13.33
C LEU A 188 7.29 -0.98 -14.02
N PRO A 189 7.42 0.31 -14.40
CA PRO A 189 8.64 1.13 -14.36
C PRO A 189 8.99 1.63 -12.95
N GLN A 190 10.26 1.52 -12.57
CA GLN A 190 10.85 2.11 -11.35
C GLN A 190 12.24 2.63 -11.69
N ASP A 191 12.62 3.79 -11.16
CA ASP A 191 13.94 4.38 -11.43
C ASP A 191 15.08 3.49 -10.92
N MET A 192 14.94 2.96 -9.69
CA MET A 192 15.96 2.15 -9.01
C MET A 192 15.33 1.17 -8.03
N LEU A 193 15.80 -0.08 -8.01
CA LEU A 193 15.36 -1.10 -7.04
C LEU A 193 16.22 -1.08 -5.77
N PRO A 194 15.64 -1.36 -4.59
CA PRO A 194 16.40 -1.49 -3.35
C PRO A 194 17.50 -2.55 -3.43
N SER A 195 18.71 -2.23 -2.98
CA SER A 195 19.85 -3.17 -2.93
C SER A 195 19.79 -4.13 -1.73
N ARG A 196 18.61 -4.36 -1.13
CA ARG A 196 18.39 -5.27 0.00
C ARG A 196 17.21 -6.18 -0.31
N ILE A 197 17.44 -7.49 -0.27
CA ILE A 197 16.42 -8.54 -0.43
C ILE A 197 16.34 -9.31 0.89
N LEU A 198 15.16 -9.35 1.48
CA LEU A 198 14.87 -10.05 2.73
C LEU A 198 14.00 -11.26 2.44
N LEU A 199 14.49 -12.46 2.72
CA LEU A 199 13.76 -13.71 2.49
C LEU A 199 13.09 -14.16 3.79
N TYR A 200 11.83 -14.60 3.71
CA TYR A 200 11.13 -15.14 4.87
C TYR A 200 10.25 -16.36 4.52
N ASN A 201 10.26 -17.34 5.41
CA ASN A 201 9.39 -18.52 5.44
C ASN A 201 9.57 -19.18 6.82
N SER A 202 8.50 -19.37 7.58
CA SER A 202 8.58 -19.97 8.91
C SER A 202 8.69 -21.51 8.84
N GLY A 203 8.25 -22.15 7.75
CA GLY A 203 8.18 -23.60 7.57
C GLY A 203 9.31 -24.28 6.79
N SER A 204 10.31 -23.55 6.27
CA SER A 204 11.45 -24.17 5.57
C SER A 204 12.77 -23.40 5.72
N SER A 205 13.90 -24.11 5.59
CA SER A 205 15.23 -23.48 5.57
C SER A 205 15.46 -22.77 4.22
N LEU A 206 15.89 -21.52 4.27
CA LEU A 206 16.12 -20.69 3.10
C LEU A 206 17.59 -20.53 2.71
N GLU A 207 18.50 -21.29 3.33
CA GLU A 207 19.94 -21.12 3.06
C GLU A 207 20.29 -21.52 1.62
N GLU A 208 19.78 -22.65 1.13
CA GLU A 208 19.98 -23.06 -0.28
C GLU A 208 19.40 -22.03 -1.25
N THR A 209 18.22 -21.50 -0.91
CA THR A 209 17.55 -20.45 -1.69
C THR A 209 18.43 -19.20 -1.77
N LYS A 210 18.98 -18.75 -0.64
CA LYS A 210 19.90 -17.61 -0.59
C LYS A 210 21.14 -17.85 -1.44
N GLN A 211 21.76 -19.04 -1.38
CA GLN A 211 22.94 -19.36 -2.19
C GLN A 211 22.63 -19.32 -3.70
N ILE A 212 21.48 -19.87 -4.11
CA ILE A 212 21.01 -19.79 -5.51
C ILE A 212 20.86 -18.34 -5.96
N LEU A 213 20.23 -17.49 -5.15
CA LEU A 213 19.99 -16.09 -5.51
C LEU A 213 21.30 -15.26 -5.49
N LEU A 214 22.24 -15.55 -4.60
CA LEU A 214 23.56 -14.89 -4.58
C LEU A 214 24.41 -15.23 -5.80
N GLY A 215 24.21 -16.42 -6.39
CA GLY A 215 24.89 -16.82 -7.63
C GLY A 215 24.35 -16.14 -8.89
N HIS A 216 23.21 -15.46 -8.81
CA HIS A 216 22.58 -14.83 -9.97
C HIS A 216 23.07 -13.39 -10.19
N PRO A 217 23.44 -13.00 -11.43
CA PRO A 217 23.86 -11.64 -11.73
C PRO A 217 22.65 -10.70 -11.85
N TRP A 218 22.29 -10.03 -10.76
CA TRP A 218 21.08 -9.18 -10.69
C TRP A 218 21.15 -7.88 -11.49
N GLN A 219 22.33 -7.45 -11.96
CA GLN A 219 22.54 -6.16 -12.61
C GLN A 219 22.36 -6.23 -14.13
N ALA A 220 22.08 -5.08 -14.75
CA ALA A 220 22.15 -4.95 -16.20
C ALA A 220 23.57 -5.28 -16.71
N PRO A 221 23.73 -5.94 -17.87
CA PRO A 221 22.72 -6.20 -18.90
C PRO A 221 21.96 -7.53 -18.77
N GLN A 222 22.25 -8.38 -17.78
CA GLN A 222 21.73 -9.75 -17.74
C GLN A 222 20.23 -9.85 -17.43
N THR A 223 19.69 -8.98 -16.56
CA THR A 223 18.32 -9.10 -16.02
C THR A 223 17.37 -7.98 -16.46
N LYS A 224 17.90 -6.92 -17.09
CA LYS A 224 17.17 -5.65 -17.34
C LYS A 224 16.55 -5.02 -16.08
N LEU A 225 16.96 -5.44 -14.87
CA LEU A 225 16.46 -4.88 -13.61
C LEU A 225 17.33 -3.70 -13.16
N PRO A 226 16.75 -2.57 -12.72
CA PRO A 226 17.48 -1.35 -12.36
C PRO A 226 18.05 -1.41 -10.92
N PHE A 227 18.87 -2.42 -10.62
CA PHE A 227 19.64 -2.48 -9.37
C PHE A 227 20.91 -1.64 -9.47
N LEU A 228 21.04 -0.61 -8.63
CA LEU A 228 22.27 0.22 -8.57
C LEU A 228 23.49 -0.58 -8.08
N HIS A 229 23.27 -1.44 -7.10
CA HIS A 229 24.29 -2.30 -6.52
C HIS A 229 23.79 -3.74 -6.50
N PHE A 230 24.71 -4.69 -6.45
CA PHE A 230 24.35 -6.09 -6.23
C PHE A 230 23.52 -6.21 -4.94
N PRO A 231 22.32 -6.80 -4.97
CA PRO A 231 21.44 -6.83 -3.83
C PRO A 231 22.04 -7.70 -2.72
N LYS A 232 22.05 -7.18 -1.50
CA LYS A 232 22.37 -7.94 -0.30
C LYS A 232 21.18 -8.83 0.05
N ILE A 233 21.40 -10.14 0.11
CA ILE A 233 20.36 -11.14 0.39
C ILE A 233 20.49 -11.64 1.83
N GLU A 234 19.45 -11.41 2.62
CA GLU A 234 19.38 -11.77 4.04
C GLU A 234 18.17 -12.68 4.29
N ILE A 235 18.29 -13.60 5.24
CA ILE A 235 17.19 -14.48 5.67
C ILE A 235 16.69 -13.95 7.01
N LEU A 236 15.39 -13.70 7.10
CA LEU A 236 14.73 -13.39 8.37
C LEU A 236 14.59 -14.67 9.20
N PRO A 237 14.73 -14.61 10.53
CA PRO A 237 14.51 -15.76 11.41
C PRO A 237 13.14 -16.42 11.17
N PRO A 238 13.01 -17.76 11.32
CA PRO A 238 11.74 -18.46 11.08
C PRO A 238 10.58 -17.97 11.95
N ASP A 239 10.85 -17.44 13.13
CA ASP A 239 9.85 -16.87 14.05
C ASP A 239 9.59 -15.37 13.82
N PHE A 240 10.27 -14.75 12.85
CA PHE A 240 10.17 -13.32 12.59
C PHE A 240 8.75 -12.89 12.18
N PRO A 241 8.03 -13.59 11.27
CA PRO A 241 6.68 -13.19 10.89
C PRO A 241 5.70 -13.19 12.07
N VAL A 242 5.65 -14.28 12.85
CA VAL A 242 4.73 -14.39 13.99
C VAL A 242 5.08 -13.41 15.11
N LYS A 243 6.38 -13.12 15.34
CA LYS A 243 6.81 -12.03 16.23
C LYS A 243 6.37 -10.66 15.74
N ALA A 244 6.51 -10.42 14.43
CA ALA A 244 6.09 -9.16 13.82
C ALA A 244 4.58 -8.94 13.98
N ILE A 245 3.77 -9.98 13.76
CA ILE A 245 2.32 -9.95 13.99
C ILE A 245 2.01 -9.66 15.48
N SER A 246 2.68 -10.36 16.40
CA SER A 246 2.46 -10.21 17.84
C SER A 246 2.82 -8.83 18.37
N LEU A 247 3.94 -8.26 17.92
CA LEU A 247 4.50 -7.03 18.49
C LEU A 247 3.99 -5.78 17.76
N SER A 248 4.02 -5.79 16.43
CA SER A 248 3.59 -4.65 15.61
C SER A 248 2.08 -4.61 15.42
N GLY A 249 1.45 -5.75 15.11
CA GLY A 249 -0.01 -5.86 14.98
C GLY A 249 -0.71 -5.89 16.34
N GLY A 250 -0.15 -6.64 17.30
CA GLY A 250 -0.71 -6.72 18.66
C GLY A 250 -0.72 -5.38 19.40
N SER A 251 0.16 -4.43 19.07
CA SER A 251 0.13 -3.09 19.68
C SER A 251 -1.13 -2.31 19.33
N GLU A 252 -1.62 -2.41 18.08
CA GLU A 252 -2.84 -1.74 17.64
C GLU A 252 -4.07 -2.41 18.23
N VAL A 253 -4.10 -3.74 18.23
CA VAL A 253 -5.16 -4.52 18.87
C VAL A 253 -5.21 -4.22 20.37
N ALA A 254 -4.07 -4.20 21.05
CA ALA A 254 -3.98 -3.87 22.47
C ALA A 254 -4.49 -2.46 22.78
N GLN A 255 -4.31 -1.48 21.89
CA GLN A 255 -4.92 -0.16 22.04
C GLN A 255 -6.44 -0.23 21.85
N ALA A 256 -6.91 -0.93 20.81
CA ALA A 256 -8.34 -1.07 20.51
C ALA A 256 -9.13 -1.77 21.62
N ILE A 257 -8.56 -2.79 22.27
CA ILE A 257 -9.20 -3.51 23.39
C ILE A 257 -8.87 -2.91 24.77
N GLY A 258 -8.25 -1.73 24.84
CA GLY A 258 -8.00 -1.00 26.08
C GLY A 258 -6.87 -1.54 26.97
N LEU A 259 -5.98 -2.40 26.44
CA LEU A 259 -4.79 -2.90 27.14
C LEU A 259 -3.60 -1.94 27.11
N LEU A 260 -3.56 -1.01 26.14
CA LEU A 260 -2.56 0.05 26.04
C LEU A 260 -3.23 1.43 25.95
N PRO A 261 -2.66 2.48 26.59
CA PRO A 261 -3.14 3.84 26.37
C PRO A 261 -2.96 4.22 24.91
N ALA A 262 -3.96 4.88 24.33
CA ALA A 262 -3.89 5.41 22.98
C ALA A 262 -2.70 6.39 22.87
N GLN A 263 -1.73 6.07 22.01
CA GLN A 263 -0.68 7.03 21.68
C GLN A 263 -1.25 8.11 20.75
N PRO A 264 -0.82 9.38 20.85
CA PRO A 264 -1.23 10.41 19.92
C PRO A 264 -0.69 10.09 18.52
N THR A 265 -1.49 9.36 17.76
CA THR A 265 -1.37 9.18 16.32
C THR A 265 -2.76 9.48 15.77
N THR A 266 -2.80 10.31 14.73
CA THR A 266 -3.93 10.83 13.97
C THR A 266 -5.32 10.32 14.38
N SER A 267 -6.06 11.18 15.08
CA SER A 267 -7.47 11.05 15.43
C SER A 267 -8.33 10.71 14.20
N ASN A 268 -9.20 9.70 14.34
CA ASN A 268 -10.59 9.80 13.92
C ASN A 268 -11.49 9.20 15.02
N GLN A 269 -12.59 9.90 15.26
CA GLN A 269 -13.47 9.78 16.43
C GLN A 269 -14.32 8.50 16.41
N ILE A 270 -14.62 7.99 17.61
CA ILE A 270 -15.60 6.93 17.87
C ILE A 270 -16.86 7.61 18.43
N GLU A 271 -18.02 7.35 17.85
CA GLU A 271 -19.32 7.45 18.53
C GLU A 271 -19.77 6.03 18.92
N ASP A 272 -20.28 5.91 20.15
CA ASP A 272 -20.83 4.69 20.75
C ASP A 272 -22.14 4.27 20.07
N VAL A 273 -22.28 2.98 19.74
CA VAL A 273 -23.58 2.28 19.65
C VAL A 273 -23.44 0.85 20.18
N ASP A 274 -24.47 0.45 20.90
CA ASP A 274 -24.69 -0.75 21.74
C ASP A 274 -24.22 -2.13 21.24
N ASP A 275 -24.01 -2.96 22.26
CA ASP A 275 -23.67 -4.38 22.33
C ASP A 275 -24.64 -5.29 21.55
N ASP A 276 -24.09 -6.08 20.61
CA ASP A 276 -24.49 -7.46 20.44
C ASP A 276 -23.34 -8.29 19.85
N THR A 277 -22.90 -9.27 20.65
CA THR A 277 -21.78 -10.15 20.37
C THR A 277 -21.96 -11.02 19.11
N THR A 278 -20.82 -11.31 18.46
CA THR A 278 -20.59 -12.11 17.23
C THR A 278 -20.85 -11.44 15.88
N ASP A 279 -20.03 -10.44 15.52
CA ASP A 279 -19.88 -10.06 14.11
C ASP A 279 -18.42 -9.84 13.69
N LEU A 280 -17.91 -10.70 12.80
CA LEU A 280 -16.56 -10.63 12.22
C LEU A 280 -16.53 -9.64 11.05
N GLY A 281 -16.94 -8.40 11.34
CA GLY A 281 -16.99 -7.26 10.43
C GLY A 281 -15.70 -6.44 10.49
N PHE A 282 -14.61 -6.96 9.94
CA PHE A 282 -13.35 -6.21 9.90
C PHE A 282 -13.40 -5.10 8.84
N PHE A 283 -13.36 -3.84 9.29
CA PHE A 283 -13.05 -2.70 8.44
C PHE A 283 -11.63 -2.23 8.76
N ARG A 284 -10.77 -2.25 7.76
CA ARG A 284 -9.52 -1.49 7.78
C ARG A 284 -9.80 -0.12 7.17
N ASN A 285 -9.41 0.92 7.88
CA ASN A 285 -9.51 2.30 7.41
C ASN A 285 -8.51 2.50 6.25
N ILE A 286 -9.02 2.77 5.05
CA ILE A 286 -8.26 3.26 3.88
C ILE A 286 -8.43 4.78 3.79
N ASP A 287 -7.37 5.49 3.39
CA ASP A 287 -7.49 6.34 2.20
C ASP A 287 -6.14 6.45 1.45
N ILE A 288 -6.16 6.23 0.13
CA ILE A 288 -5.02 6.33 -0.82
C ILE A 288 -5.51 7.10 -2.05
N ALA A 289 -4.75 8.12 -2.50
CA ALA A 289 -4.19 8.21 -3.86
C ALA A 289 -3.73 9.63 -4.22
N LYS A 290 -2.47 9.76 -4.70
CA LYS A 290 -2.14 9.99 -6.12
C LYS A 290 -0.64 10.30 -6.32
N GLN A 291 0.02 9.57 -7.21
CA GLN A 291 0.77 10.19 -8.32
C GLN A 291 1.12 9.21 -9.46
N GLU A 292 1.08 9.79 -10.66
CA GLU A 292 1.32 9.26 -12.01
C GLU A 292 2.73 9.69 -12.54
N PRO A 293 3.19 9.22 -13.73
CA PRO A 293 4.59 8.94 -14.04
C PRO A 293 5.30 10.03 -14.87
N VAL A 294 6.64 9.97 -14.92
CA VAL A 294 7.46 10.75 -15.87
C VAL A 294 8.42 9.83 -16.64
N LEU A 295 8.64 10.26 -17.89
CA LEU A 295 9.27 9.64 -19.05
C LEU A 295 10.77 9.34 -18.87
N VAL A 296 11.21 8.23 -19.46
CA VAL A 296 12.63 7.84 -19.58
C VAL A 296 13.11 8.16 -21.00
N GLU A 297 14.09 9.05 -21.13
CA GLU A 297 14.93 9.21 -22.32
C GLU A 297 16.13 8.22 -22.27
N GLU A 298 16.54 7.77 -23.46
CA GLU A 298 17.52 6.70 -23.69
C GLU A 298 18.94 7.00 -23.14
N PRO A 299 19.67 5.99 -22.65
CA PRO A 299 21.07 6.15 -22.31
C PRO A 299 21.97 6.04 -23.55
N ILE A 300 22.76 7.10 -23.79
CA ILE A 300 23.90 7.08 -24.70
C ILE A 300 25.04 6.26 -24.08
N GLU A 301 25.59 5.39 -24.93
CA GLU A 301 26.60 4.36 -24.70
C GLU A 301 27.96 4.94 -24.23
N GLU A 302 28.39 4.65 -23.00
CA GLU A 302 29.75 4.93 -22.53
C GLU A 302 30.72 3.79 -22.91
N LYS A 303 31.58 4.05 -23.89
CA LYS A 303 32.73 3.20 -24.22
C LYS A 303 33.76 3.23 -23.10
N LEU A 304 34.00 2.05 -22.52
CA LEU A 304 35.16 1.74 -21.68
C LEU A 304 36.46 1.99 -22.46
N ILE A 305 37.17 3.07 -22.13
CA ILE A 305 38.57 3.25 -22.50
C ILE A 305 39.43 2.66 -21.39
N SER A 306 40.20 1.65 -21.77
CA SER A 306 41.19 0.97 -20.94
C SER A 306 42.27 1.93 -20.44
N SER A 307 42.64 1.78 -19.17
CA SER A 307 43.80 2.42 -18.58
C SER A 307 45.09 2.00 -19.31
N PRO A 308 45.91 2.93 -19.84
CA PRO A 308 47.26 2.57 -20.27
C PRO A 308 48.14 2.43 -19.03
N LYS A 309 48.85 1.30 -18.93
CA LYS A 309 49.94 1.11 -17.97
C LYS A 309 50.99 2.19 -18.20
N SER A 310 51.23 3.01 -17.18
CA SER A 310 52.31 3.98 -17.16
C SER A 310 53.66 3.27 -17.05
N HIS A 311 54.36 3.13 -18.16
CA HIS A 311 55.82 2.97 -18.13
C HIS A 311 56.42 4.33 -17.79
N LEU A 312 57.06 4.42 -16.62
CA LEU A 312 57.94 5.52 -16.25
C LEU A 312 59.10 5.57 -17.26
N PRO A 313 59.29 6.67 -18.02
CA PRO A 313 60.55 6.89 -18.68
C PRO A 313 61.59 7.26 -17.60
N SER A 314 62.69 6.54 -17.56
CA SER A 314 63.86 6.96 -16.80
C SER A 314 64.34 8.31 -17.35
N PHE A 315 64.40 9.33 -16.50
CA PHE A 315 65.02 10.60 -16.82
C PHE A 315 66.50 10.39 -17.12
N SER A 316 66.86 10.29 -18.40
CA SER A 316 68.23 10.49 -18.84
C SER A 316 68.57 11.97 -18.60
N ARG A 317 69.65 12.21 -17.87
CA ARG A 317 70.21 13.56 -17.69
C ARG A 317 70.56 14.11 -19.07
N LEU A 318 69.74 15.00 -19.62
CA LEU A 318 70.13 15.85 -20.73
C LEU A 318 71.32 16.69 -20.28
N LYS A 319 72.53 16.27 -20.67
CA LYS A 319 73.69 17.16 -20.70
C LYS A 319 73.48 18.08 -21.89
N PHE A 320 73.00 19.29 -21.63
CA PHE A 320 73.02 20.37 -22.61
C PHE A 320 74.48 20.77 -22.86
N ASN A 321 75.11 20.14 -23.85
CA ASN A 321 76.33 20.67 -24.46
C ASN A 321 75.94 21.78 -25.43
N PHE A 322 75.67 22.97 -24.91
CA PHE A 322 75.57 24.19 -25.73
C PHE A 322 76.93 24.48 -26.37
N HIS A 323 77.14 24.02 -27.60
CA HIS A 323 78.19 24.54 -28.46
C HIS A 323 77.69 25.85 -29.06
N LEU A 324 78.02 26.96 -28.42
CA LEU A 324 77.86 28.29 -29.01
C LEU A 324 78.82 28.38 -30.23
N PRO A 325 78.32 28.64 -31.44
CA PRO A 325 79.20 28.89 -32.58
C PRO A 325 79.99 30.18 -32.30
N ALA A 326 81.32 30.10 -32.36
CA ALA A 326 82.20 31.26 -32.24
C ALA A 326 82.06 32.17 -33.47
N PHE A 327 81.01 32.98 -33.46
CA PHE A 327 80.77 33.99 -34.47
C PHE A 327 81.70 35.19 -34.21
N LYS A 328 82.74 35.36 -35.02
CA LYS A 328 83.55 36.59 -35.06
C LYS A 328 82.71 37.72 -35.65
N ILE A 329 81.92 38.38 -34.82
CA ILE A 329 81.09 39.52 -35.19
C ILE A 329 81.83 40.81 -34.84
N GLN A 330 82.00 41.69 -35.82
CA GLN A 330 82.61 43.02 -35.64
C GLN A 330 81.81 43.88 -34.63
N PRO A 331 82.47 44.73 -33.82
CA PRO A 331 81.89 45.36 -32.62
C PRO A 331 80.57 46.15 -32.79
N PRO A 332 80.26 46.84 -33.92
CA PRO A 332 78.98 47.55 -34.03
C PRO A 332 77.78 46.62 -34.32
N LYS A 333 77.99 45.36 -34.75
CA LYS A 333 76.90 44.41 -35.06
C LYS A 333 76.52 43.52 -33.86
N PHE A 334 77.42 43.38 -32.87
CA PHE A 334 77.15 42.62 -31.63
C PHE A 334 76.20 43.38 -30.68
N MET A 335 76.33 44.71 -30.62
CA MET A 335 75.45 45.57 -29.82
C MET A 335 73.99 45.56 -30.34
N GLY A 336 73.81 45.51 -31.67
CA GLY A 336 72.49 45.40 -32.29
C GLY A 336 71.81 44.05 -32.04
N LEU A 337 72.56 42.95 -31.98
CA LEU A 337 72.05 41.63 -31.64
C LEU A 337 71.59 41.57 -30.17
N ILE A 338 72.39 42.11 -29.24
CA ILE A 338 72.03 42.19 -27.81
C ILE A 338 70.80 43.07 -27.61
N ALA A 339 70.73 44.24 -28.26
CA ALA A 339 69.58 45.13 -28.19
C ALA A 339 68.30 44.47 -28.76
N SER A 340 68.41 43.71 -29.85
CA SER A 340 67.29 42.96 -30.44
C SER A 340 66.80 41.84 -29.52
N VAL A 341 67.72 41.06 -28.93
CA VAL A 341 67.37 40.01 -27.96
C VAL A 341 66.72 40.60 -26.71
N MET A 342 67.23 41.74 -26.21
CA MET A 342 66.64 42.43 -25.06
C MET A 342 65.27 43.01 -25.38
N ALA A 343 65.07 43.60 -26.56
CA ALA A 343 63.76 44.09 -27.00
C ALA A 343 62.76 42.94 -27.15
N LEU A 344 63.18 41.80 -27.69
CA LEU A 344 62.35 40.61 -27.83
C LEU A 344 62.00 39.99 -26.47
N ALA A 345 62.93 40.01 -25.52
CA ALA A 345 62.67 39.61 -24.14
C ALA A 345 61.67 40.54 -23.43
N LEU A 346 61.80 41.87 -23.62
CA LEU A 346 60.85 42.85 -23.07
C LEU A 346 59.46 42.71 -23.70
N CYS A 347 59.37 42.50 -25.01
CA CYS A 347 58.11 42.18 -25.68
C CYS A 347 57.53 40.85 -25.17
N GLY A 348 58.36 39.83 -24.95
CA GLY A 348 57.93 38.55 -24.37
C GLY A 348 57.37 38.71 -22.95
N ILE A 349 58.02 39.49 -22.10
CA ILE A 349 57.54 39.81 -20.75
C ILE A 349 56.24 40.61 -20.81
N TYR A 350 56.15 41.60 -21.70
CA TYR A 350 54.93 42.39 -21.90
C TYR A 350 53.76 41.52 -22.37
N PHE A 351 53.97 40.67 -23.37
CA PHE A 351 52.94 39.72 -23.83
C PHE A 351 52.54 38.74 -22.74
N TYR A 352 53.49 38.21 -21.97
CA TYR A 352 53.23 37.33 -20.84
C TYR A 352 52.38 37.99 -19.74
N TRP A 353 52.55 39.30 -19.52
CA TRP A 353 51.84 40.00 -18.45
C TRP A 353 50.40 40.39 -18.82
N TYR A 354 50.15 40.80 -20.07
CA TYR A 354 48.89 41.45 -20.47
C TYR A 354 47.92 40.58 -21.29
N PHE A 355 48.40 39.55 -22.02
CA PHE A 355 47.57 38.77 -22.95
C PHE A 355 46.89 37.51 -22.40
N PRO A 356 47.42 36.79 -21.39
CA PRO A 356 46.75 35.59 -20.88
C PRO A 356 45.35 35.90 -20.35
N THR A 357 44.41 35.02 -20.64
CA THR A 357 43.04 35.03 -20.07
C THR A 357 42.71 33.68 -19.46
N ALA A 358 41.91 33.67 -18.39
CA ALA A 358 41.51 32.47 -17.69
C ALA A 358 40.00 32.44 -17.43
N GLU A 359 39.40 31.27 -17.61
CA GLU A 359 38.02 30.97 -17.25
C GLU A 359 38.02 29.91 -16.13
N ILE A 360 37.34 30.23 -15.04
CA ILE A 360 37.26 29.37 -13.85
C ILE A 360 35.80 29.04 -13.61
N GLN A 361 35.45 27.77 -13.78
CA GLN A 361 34.13 27.26 -13.45
C GLN A 361 34.19 26.63 -12.05
N ILE A 362 33.44 27.20 -11.10
CA ILE A 362 33.34 26.71 -9.72
C ILE A 362 32.05 25.91 -9.59
N THR A 363 32.15 24.66 -9.13
CA THR A 363 30.99 23.82 -8.82
C THR A 363 30.66 23.96 -7.34
N LEU A 364 29.45 24.40 -7.02
CA LEU A 364 28.94 24.60 -5.68
C LEU A 364 28.10 23.41 -5.24
N ALA A 365 28.35 22.92 -4.03
CA ALA A 365 27.52 21.91 -3.35
C ALA A 365 26.41 22.63 -2.56
N PRO A 366 25.13 22.54 -3.00
CA PRO A 366 24.04 23.19 -2.30
C PRO A 366 23.82 22.55 -0.93
N LYS A 367 23.36 23.36 0.03
CA LYS A 367 22.89 22.87 1.34
C LYS A 367 21.37 22.83 1.34
N GLU A 368 20.79 21.68 1.66
CA GLU A 368 19.33 21.55 1.73
C GLU A 368 18.76 22.12 3.04
N ILE A 369 17.61 22.78 2.94
CA ILE A 369 16.81 23.20 4.07
C ILE A 369 15.37 22.73 3.90
N ASN A 370 14.87 22.01 4.89
CA ASN A 370 13.50 21.48 4.93
C ASN A 370 12.75 22.12 6.07
N THR A 371 11.63 22.76 5.78
CA THR A 371 10.83 23.51 6.74
C THR A 371 9.35 23.28 6.51
N GLN A 372 8.54 23.50 7.55
CA GLN A 372 7.10 23.39 7.48
C GLN A 372 6.48 24.55 8.24
N PHE A 373 5.46 25.18 7.65
CA PHE A 373 4.67 26.20 8.33
C PHE A 373 3.19 26.05 7.99
N GLU A 374 2.35 26.65 8.82
CA GLU A 374 0.90 26.73 8.59
C GLU A 374 0.53 28.08 7.99
N ALA A 375 -0.46 28.04 7.09
CA ALA A 375 -1.08 29.21 6.48
C ALA A 375 -2.59 28.96 6.32
N GLU A 376 -3.37 30.02 6.11
CA GLU A 376 -4.81 29.92 5.83
C GLU A 376 -5.07 30.37 4.40
N ALA A 377 -5.68 29.52 3.57
CA ALA A 377 -6.19 29.90 2.26
C ALA A 377 -7.66 30.30 2.38
N ASP A 378 -7.99 31.56 2.10
CA ASP A 378 -9.33 32.13 2.32
C ASP A 378 -9.87 32.77 1.03
N ALA A 379 -11.02 32.30 0.54
CA ALA A 379 -11.68 32.87 -0.64
C ALA A 379 -12.34 34.24 -0.38
N GLY A 380 -12.54 34.61 0.88
CA GLY A 380 -13.07 35.92 1.29
C GLY A 380 -12.02 37.03 1.32
N VAL A 381 -10.73 36.69 1.14
CA VAL A 381 -9.62 37.63 1.23
C VAL A 381 -9.04 37.88 -0.17
N SER A 382 -8.85 39.15 -0.53
CA SER A 382 -8.38 39.55 -1.86
C SER A 382 -6.89 39.95 -1.92
N LYS A 383 -6.19 39.97 -0.78
CA LYS A 383 -4.78 40.40 -0.68
C LYS A 383 -4.01 39.48 0.27
N LEU A 384 -2.77 39.17 -0.11
CA LEU A 384 -1.85 38.38 0.71
C LEU A 384 -1.50 39.11 2.00
N ASP A 385 -1.68 38.43 3.14
CA ASP A 385 -1.22 38.86 4.45
C ASP A 385 -0.03 38.00 4.87
N LEU A 386 1.18 38.57 4.84
CA LEU A 386 2.42 37.87 5.15
C LEU A 386 2.61 37.64 6.66
N ASP A 387 2.05 38.51 7.50
CA ASP A 387 2.22 38.45 8.96
C ASP A 387 1.27 37.42 9.56
N ALA A 388 -0.01 37.48 9.17
CA ALA A 388 -1.03 36.51 9.57
C ALA A 388 -0.98 35.20 8.78
N LYS A 389 -0.15 35.13 7.72
CA LYS A 389 -0.01 33.99 6.80
C LYS A 389 -1.33 33.60 6.14
N ILE A 390 -2.07 34.60 5.66
CA ILE A 390 -3.36 34.41 4.97
C ILE A 390 -3.16 34.57 3.47
N LEU A 391 -3.41 33.50 2.74
CA LEU A 391 -3.30 33.36 1.29
C LEU A 391 -4.68 33.60 0.63
N PRO A 392 -4.80 34.52 -0.33
CA PRO A 392 -6.01 34.70 -1.13
C PRO A 392 -6.32 33.45 -1.92
N ALA A 393 -7.54 32.92 -1.76
CA ALA A 393 -8.03 31.79 -2.53
C ALA A 393 -9.16 32.20 -3.48
N THR A 394 -9.46 31.35 -4.45
CA THR A 394 -10.64 31.46 -5.31
C THR A 394 -11.39 30.13 -5.24
N TYR A 395 -12.65 30.18 -4.84
CA TYR A 395 -13.55 29.03 -4.86
C TYR A 395 -14.02 28.77 -6.30
N ILE A 396 -13.76 27.55 -6.78
CA ILE A 396 -14.14 27.11 -8.13
C ILE A 396 -14.97 25.84 -8.02
N GLU A 397 -15.96 25.70 -8.89
CA GLU A 397 -16.83 24.52 -8.96
C GLU A 397 -17.17 24.17 -10.40
N THR A 398 -17.36 22.87 -10.65
CA THR A 398 -17.76 22.32 -11.94
C THR A 398 -18.56 21.04 -11.73
N GLU A 399 -19.28 20.59 -12.76
CA GLU A 399 -20.06 19.36 -12.73
C GLU A 399 -19.82 18.49 -13.96
N ALA A 400 -19.98 17.19 -13.78
CA ALA A 400 -19.96 16.22 -14.87
C ALA A 400 -21.05 15.16 -14.63
N SER A 401 -21.65 14.73 -15.73
CA SER A 401 -22.69 13.70 -15.76
C SER A 401 -22.21 12.51 -16.58
N GLY A 402 -22.49 11.30 -16.11
CA GLY A 402 -22.25 10.07 -16.85
C GLY A 402 -23.44 9.12 -16.74
N GLN A 403 -23.54 8.22 -17.72
CA GLN A 403 -24.51 7.15 -17.75
C GLN A 403 -23.80 5.85 -18.12
N LYS A 404 -24.13 4.76 -17.43
CA LYS A 404 -23.60 3.43 -17.75
C LYS A 404 -24.65 2.36 -17.50
N SER A 405 -24.61 1.29 -18.29
CA SER A 405 -25.48 0.12 -18.14
C SER A 405 -24.68 -1.16 -17.93
N ARG A 406 -25.28 -2.14 -17.26
CA ARG A 406 -24.72 -3.47 -17.02
C ARG A 406 -25.82 -4.53 -17.17
N PRO A 407 -25.54 -5.71 -17.74
CA PRO A 407 -26.49 -6.82 -17.72
C PRO A 407 -26.77 -7.28 -16.28
N SER A 408 -28.01 -7.69 -16.02
CA SER A 408 -28.43 -8.25 -14.73
C SER A 408 -27.89 -9.66 -14.57
N THR A 409 -27.15 -9.94 -13.49
CA THR A 409 -26.54 -11.25 -13.25
C THR A 409 -27.22 -12.05 -12.14
N GLY A 410 -28.08 -11.39 -11.36
CA GLY A 410 -28.94 -12.07 -10.39
C GLY A 410 -29.86 -13.08 -11.06
N SER A 411 -30.19 -14.15 -10.36
CA SER A 411 -31.11 -15.18 -10.84
C SER A 411 -32.20 -15.43 -9.80
N LYS A 412 -33.44 -15.53 -10.26
CA LYS A 412 -34.61 -15.84 -9.42
C LYS A 412 -35.44 -16.92 -10.11
N ILE A 413 -35.86 -17.93 -9.36
CA ILE A 413 -36.79 -18.93 -9.86
C ILE A 413 -38.20 -18.40 -9.62
N ILE A 414 -39.00 -18.32 -10.68
CA ILE A 414 -40.40 -17.93 -10.64
C ILE A 414 -41.27 -19.03 -11.26
N GLY A 415 -42.53 -19.09 -10.85
CA GLY A 415 -43.47 -20.09 -11.33
C GLY A 415 -44.64 -20.26 -10.36
N ASP A 416 -45.40 -21.31 -10.58
CA ASP A 416 -46.66 -21.59 -9.88
C ASP A 416 -46.55 -22.85 -9.02
N LYS A 417 -47.33 -22.89 -7.95
CA LYS A 417 -47.41 -24.06 -7.06
C LYS A 417 -48.45 -25.04 -7.61
N ALA A 418 -48.13 -26.34 -7.56
CA ALA A 418 -49.13 -27.34 -7.90
C ALA A 418 -50.23 -27.39 -6.82
N THR A 419 -51.47 -27.55 -7.27
CA THR A 419 -52.65 -27.65 -6.42
C THR A 419 -53.47 -28.88 -6.78
N GLY A 420 -54.32 -29.32 -5.85
CA GLY A 420 -55.29 -30.39 -6.07
C GLY A 420 -55.93 -30.85 -4.77
N GLU A 421 -56.47 -32.06 -4.75
CA GLU A 421 -57.14 -32.62 -3.58
C GLU A 421 -56.44 -33.89 -3.08
N ALA A 422 -56.41 -34.06 -1.76
CA ALA A 422 -56.02 -35.31 -1.11
C ALA A 422 -57.15 -35.85 -0.24
N LEU A 423 -57.37 -37.15 -0.34
CA LEU A 423 -58.20 -37.94 0.54
C LEU A 423 -57.35 -38.46 1.70
N ILE A 424 -57.60 -37.98 2.91
CA ILE A 424 -56.96 -38.51 4.12
C ILE A 424 -57.75 -39.72 4.61
N LEU A 425 -57.04 -40.82 4.83
CA LEU A 425 -57.54 -42.07 5.38
C LEU A 425 -57.03 -42.23 6.81
N ASN A 426 -57.94 -42.55 7.73
CA ASN A 426 -57.66 -42.85 9.13
C ASN A 426 -57.93 -44.32 9.41
N GLY A 427 -56.88 -45.07 9.76
CA GLY A 427 -56.95 -46.48 10.12
C GLY A 427 -57.11 -46.76 11.61
N THR A 428 -57.15 -45.72 12.45
CA THR A 428 -57.23 -45.83 13.91
C THR A 428 -58.69 -45.90 14.40
N SER A 429 -58.88 -46.34 15.64
CA SER A 429 -60.20 -46.42 16.29
C SER A 429 -60.72 -45.08 16.85
N SER A 430 -59.99 -43.98 16.64
CA SER A 430 -60.37 -42.64 17.13
C SER A 430 -60.40 -41.61 16.00
N PRO A 431 -61.39 -40.69 15.98
CA PRO A 431 -61.40 -39.58 15.04
C PRO A 431 -60.21 -38.66 15.29
N ARG A 432 -59.77 -37.96 14.24
CA ARG A 432 -58.64 -37.02 14.32
C ARG A 432 -58.83 -35.80 13.44
N SER A 433 -58.49 -34.64 13.99
CA SER A 433 -58.44 -33.38 13.25
C SER A 433 -57.01 -33.01 12.87
N PHE A 434 -56.83 -32.57 11.63
CA PHE A 434 -55.59 -32.01 11.09
C PHE A 434 -55.81 -30.53 10.78
N PRO A 435 -55.05 -29.60 11.36
CA PRO A 435 -55.20 -28.18 11.06
C PRO A 435 -54.73 -27.84 9.63
N ALA A 436 -55.19 -26.71 9.10
CA ALA A 436 -54.60 -26.10 7.91
C ALA A 436 -53.10 -25.87 8.15
N GLY A 437 -52.26 -26.05 7.12
CA GLY A 437 -50.82 -26.01 7.31
C GLY A 437 -50.17 -27.37 7.60
N THR A 438 -50.96 -28.44 7.83
CA THR A 438 -50.40 -29.78 8.04
C THR A 438 -49.64 -30.24 6.79
N VAL A 439 -48.40 -30.66 6.96
CA VAL A 439 -47.54 -31.10 5.86
C VAL A 439 -47.78 -32.58 5.55
N ILE A 440 -48.04 -32.89 4.28
CA ILE A 440 -48.05 -34.24 3.74
C ILE A 440 -46.89 -34.42 2.76
N THR A 441 -46.22 -35.57 2.79
CA THR A 441 -44.98 -35.82 2.01
C THR A 441 -45.17 -36.97 1.03
N SER A 442 -44.85 -36.75 -0.24
CA SER A 442 -44.90 -37.78 -1.28
C SER A 442 -43.80 -38.84 -1.09
N PRO A 443 -43.85 -39.97 -1.82
CA PRO A 443 -42.77 -40.96 -1.82
C PRO A 443 -41.44 -40.41 -2.35
N SER A 444 -41.51 -39.41 -3.24
CA SER A 444 -40.35 -38.67 -3.77
C SER A 444 -39.83 -37.57 -2.84
N GLY A 445 -40.41 -37.42 -1.65
CA GLY A 445 -39.99 -36.43 -0.66
C GLY A 445 -40.55 -35.02 -0.87
N LEU A 446 -41.44 -34.82 -1.86
CA LEU A 446 -42.08 -33.54 -2.13
C LEU A 446 -43.16 -33.23 -1.10
N LYS A 447 -43.19 -31.99 -0.64
CA LYS A 447 -44.07 -31.55 0.45
C LYS A 447 -45.28 -30.79 -0.08
N PHE A 448 -46.44 -31.14 0.42
CA PHE A 448 -47.69 -30.42 0.21
C PHE A 448 -48.28 -30.02 1.56
N VAL A 449 -49.10 -28.99 1.56
CA VAL A 449 -49.69 -28.39 2.75
C VAL A 449 -51.20 -28.43 2.61
N LEU A 450 -51.91 -28.78 3.67
CA LEU A 450 -53.38 -28.71 3.68
C LEU A 450 -53.85 -27.25 3.65
N ASP A 451 -54.75 -26.94 2.72
CA ASP A 451 -55.30 -25.59 2.56
C ASP A 451 -56.32 -25.24 3.66
N ALA A 452 -56.94 -26.25 4.27
CA ALA A 452 -57.93 -26.11 5.32
C ALA A 452 -57.76 -27.18 6.42
N SER A 453 -58.35 -26.93 7.59
CA SER A 453 -58.44 -27.95 8.63
C SER A 453 -59.44 -29.03 8.23
N VAL A 454 -59.11 -30.30 8.50
CA VAL A 454 -59.96 -31.44 8.15
C VAL A 454 -60.07 -32.41 9.33
N GLU A 455 -61.29 -32.80 9.67
CA GLU A 455 -61.56 -33.87 10.62
C GLU A 455 -61.82 -35.17 9.87
N VAL A 456 -61.15 -36.24 10.29
CA VAL A 456 -61.26 -37.58 9.72
C VAL A 456 -61.80 -38.51 10.82
N ALA A 457 -62.98 -39.08 10.58
CA ALA A 457 -63.59 -40.04 11.49
C ALA A 457 -62.69 -41.26 11.74
N SER A 458 -62.97 -42.04 12.79
CA SER A 458 -62.29 -43.32 13.03
C SER A 458 -62.60 -44.35 11.94
N ALA A 459 -61.76 -45.37 11.83
CA ALA A 459 -62.12 -46.58 11.09
C ALA A 459 -63.37 -47.24 11.69
N SER A 460 -64.20 -47.85 10.85
CA SER A 460 -65.44 -48.54 11.22
C SER A 460 -65.50 -49.93 10.59
N GLY A 461 -66.32 -50.81 11.16
CA GLY A 461 -66.50 -52.18 10.70
C GLY A 461 -67.55 -52.92 11.52
N THR A 462 -68.06 -54.01 10.99
CA THR A 462 -68.90 -54.98 11.70
C THR A 462 -68.04 -56.16 12.20
N ALA A 463 -68.64 -57.17 12.83
CA ALA A 463 -67.92 -58.38 13.25
C ALA A 463 -67.38 -59.22 12.07
N ASP A 464 -67.72 -58.87 10.82
CA ASP A 464 -67.18 -59.51 9.62
C ASP A 464 -65.72 -59.04 9.37
N PRO A 465 -64.73 -59.94 9.30
CA PRO A 465 -63.34 -59.61 9.01
C PRO A 465 -63.11 -58.82 7.71
N ASN A 466 -64.04 -58.87 6.75
CA ASN A 466 -63.96 -58.14 5.48
C ASN A 466 -64.66 -56.76 5.50
N SER A 467 -65.23 -56.35 6.64
CA SER A 467 -66.03 -55.12 6.74
C SER A 467 -65.24 -53.86 7.11
N TYR A 468 -63.91 -53.93 7.19
CA TYR A 468 -63.06 -52.80 7.58
C TYR A 468 -63.17 -51.64 6.58
N GLN A 469 -63.63 -50.49 7.06
CA GLN A 469 -63.68 -49.24 6.32
C GLN A 469 -62.89 -48.16 7.06
N PRO A 470 -61.76 -47.67 6.52
CA PRO A 470 -61.04 -46.56 7.12
C PRO A 470 -61.89 -45.30 7.07
N GLY A 471 -61.76 -44.42 8.07
CA GLY A 471 -62.36 -43.09 8.01
C GLY A 471 -61.76 -42.30 6.86
N ARG A 472 -62.57 -41.52 6.13
CA ARG A 472 -62.13 -40.81 4.90
C ARG A 472 -62.62 -39.37 4.93
N SER A 473 -61.75 -38.43 4.56
CA SER A 473 -62.13 -37.03 4.38
C SER A 473 -61.27 -36.38 3.30
N LYS A 474 -61.87 -35.52 2.47
CA LYS A 474 -61.18 -34.81 1.37
C LYS A 474 -60.76 -33.42 1.83
N VAL A 475 -59.60 -32.98 1.37
CA VAL A 475 -59.07 -31.65 1.65
C VAL A 475 -58.22 -31.15 0.48
N GLY A 476 -58.27 -29.85 0.21
CA GLY A 476 -57.40 -29.18 -0.75
C GLY A 476 -55.95 -29.18 -0.28
N ILE A 477 -55.03 -29.37 -1.22
CA ILE A 477 -53.60 -29.35 -0.96
C ILE A 477 -52.86 -28.45 -1.95
N THR A 478 -51.90 -27.70 -1.43
CA THR A 478 -50.99 -26.86 -2.21
C THR A 478 -49.54 -27.27 -1.99
N ALA A 479 -48.75 -27.30 -3.05
CA ALA A 479 -47.31 -27.58 -2.98
C ALA A 479 -46.58 -26.58 -2.06
N ALA A 480 -45.61 -27.07 -1.29
CA ALA A 480 -44.81 -26.22 -0.43
C ALA A 480 -43.94 -25.23 -1.24
N ALA A 481 -43.43 -25.67 -2.40
CA ALA A 481 -42.63 -24.86 -3.33
C ALA A 481 -43.25 -24.86 -4.74
N ILE A 482 -42.82 -23.89 -5.55
CA ILE A 482 -43.10 -23.85 -7.00
C ILE A 482 -42.29 -24.93 -7.70
N GLY A 483 -42.80 -25.45 -8.83
CA GLY A 483 -42.07 -26.46 -9.61
C GLY A 483 -42.98 -27.46 -10.33
N SER A 484 -42.57 -27.87 -11.53
CA SER A 484 -43.29 -28.87 -12.32
C SER A 484 -43.19 -30.27 -11.74
N GLU A 485 -42.18 -30.53 -10.91
CA GLU A 485 -42.00 -31.77 -10.15
C GLU A 485 -43.14 -32.02 -9.14
N TYR A 486 -43.85 -30.98 -8.71
CA TYR A 486 -45.02 -31.10 -7.84
C TYR A 486 -46.30 -31.52 -8.59
N ASN A 487 -46.25 -31.65 -9.92
CA ASN A 487 -47.36 -32.21 -10.69
C ASN A 487 -47.33 -33.74 -10.61
N LEU A 488 -48.08 -34.29 -9.65
CA LEU A 488 -48.10 -35.73 -9.35
C LEU A 488 -49.29 -36.42 -10.00
N SER A 489 -49.07 -37.64 -10.51
CA SER A 489 -50.14 -38.46 -11.08
C SER A 489 -51.18 -38.86 -10.01
N ALA A 490 -52.40 -39.14 -10.47
CA ALA A 490 -53.47 -39.67 -9.63
C ALA A 490 -53.04 -40.96 -8.92
N GLY A 491 -53.47 -41.12 -7.67
CA GLY A 491 -53.23 -42.31 -6.87
C GLY A 491 -51.94 -42.30 -6.04
N THR A 492 -51.19 -41.20 -6.04
CA THR A 492 -50.01 -41.01 -5.19
C THR A 492 -50.41 -41.00 -3.72
N GLN A 493 -49.68 -41.76 -2.90
CA GLN A 493 -49.88 -41.83 -1.46
C GLN A 493 -48.85 -40.95 -0.74
N PHE A 494 -49.31 -40.17 0.23
CA PHE A 494 -48.53 -39.22 1.00
C PHE A 494 -48.52 -39.63 2.47
N ARG A 495 -47.37 -39.47 3.12
CA ARG A 495 -47.26 -39.57 4.57
C ARG A 495 -47.82 -38.30 5.21
N VAL A 496 -48.70 -38.44 6.18
CA VAL A 496 -49.30 -37.30 6.90
C VAL A 496 -48.44 -36.97 8.12
N GLY A 497 -47.76 -35.81 8.11
CA GLY A 497 -46.86 -35.40 9.17
C GLY A 497 -45.79 -36.47 9.50
N SER A 498 -45.69 -36.81 10.79
CA SER A 498 -44.82 -37.88 11.32
C SER A 498 -45.57 -39.17 11.61
N PHE A 499 -46.81 -39.32 11.17
CA PHE A 499 -47.61 -40.51 11.47
C PHE A 499 -47.20 -41.71 10.61
N SER A 500 -47.43 -42.91 11.15
CA SER A 500 -47.23 -44.16 10.44
C SER A 500 -48.22 -44.28 9.28
N PHE A 501 -47.79 -44.84 8.15
CA PHE A 501 -48.67 -45.16 7.02
C PHE A 501 -49.80 -46.12 7.39
N LEU A 502 -49.63 -46.90 8.47
CA LEU A 502 -50.69 -47.78 9.00
C LEU A 502 -51.81 -47.00 9.69
N ASP A 503 -51.48 -45.87 10.32
CA ASP A 503 -52.42 -45.06 11.08
C ASP A 503 -53.11 -44.03 10.18
N PHE A 504 -52.31 -43.31 9.37
CA PHE A 504 -52.79 -42.24 8.51
C PHE A 504 -52.06 -42.24 7.17
N VAL A 505 -52.83 -42.16 6.09
CA VAL A 505 -52.29 -41.98 4.74
C VAL A 505 -53.15 -40.99 3.98
N ALA A 506 -52.53 -40.04 3.28
CA ALA A 506 -53.23 -39.18 2.34
C ALA A 506 -53.05 -39.73 0.92
N LYS A 507 -54.06 -39.61 0.07
CA LYS A 507 -54.00 -40.07 -1.32
C LYS A 507 -54.68 -39.07 -2.24
N ASN A 508 -54.02 -38.64 -3.31
CA ASN A 508 -54.70 -37.84 -4.33
C ASN A 508 -55.51 -38.77 -5.25
N GLU A 509 -56.80 -38.52 -5.42
CA GLU A 509 -57.64 -39.31 -6.33
C GLU A 509 -57.52 -38.83 -7.78
N ALA A 510 -57.29 -37.52 -7.97
CA ALA A 510 -56.99 -36.90 -9.25
C ALA A 510 -55.51 -36.45 -9.29
N ALA A 511 -54.98 -36.21 -10.49
CA ALA A 511 -53.62 -35.70 -10.65
C ALA A 511 -53.50 -34.28 -10.06
N LEU A 512 -52.37 -33.98 -9.43
CA LEU A 512 -52.00 -32.64 -9.00
C LEU A 512 -51.39 -31.90 -10.18
N SER A 513 -51.76 -30.64 -10.38
CA SER A 513 -51.36 -29.87 -11.56
C SER A 513 -51.19 -28.39 -11.24
N GLY A 514 -50.70 -27.62 -12.22
CA GLY A 514 -50.47 -26.18 -12.07
C GLY A 514 -49.09 -25.81 -11.54
N GLY A 515 -48.24 -26.78 -11.19
CA GLY A 515 -46.85 -26.54 -10.81
C GLY A 515 -46.00 -26.15 -12.02
N SER A 516 -45.27 -25.04 -11.93
CA SER A 516 -44.35 -24.56 -12.96
C SER A 516 -43.11 -23.93 -12.32
N SER A 517 -41.98 -23.94 -13.03
CA SER A 517 -40.77 -23.21 -12.62
C SER A 517 -39.95 -22.80 -13.84
N ARG A 518 -39.42 -21.57 -13.81
CA ARG A 518 -38.46 -21.04 -14.77
C ARG A 518 -37.48 -20.11 -14.07
N LEU A 519 -36.23 -20.13 -14.53
CA LEU A 519 -35.18 -19.25 -14.03
C LEU A 519 -35.19 -17.96 -14.86
N VAL A 520 -35.28 -16.82 -14.18
CA VAL A 520 -35.21 -15.48 -14.80
C VAL A 520 -34.07 -14.66 -14.22
N GLN A 521 -33.53 -13.76 -15.02
CA GLN A 521 -32.52 -12.81 -14.57
C GLN A 521 -33.19 -11.68 -13.77
N VAL A 522 -32.53 -11.25 -12.71
CA VAL A 522 -32.99 -10.17 -11.84
C VAL A 522 -31.84 -9.24 -11.48
N VAL A 523 -32.17 -7.99 -11.17
CA VAL A 523 -31.20 -7.02 -10.65
C VAL A 523 -30.68 -7.52 -9.29
N SER A 524 -29.37 -7.69 -9.17
CA SER A 524 -28.72 -8.03 -7.91
C SER A 524 -28.06 -6.82 -7.26
N ASP A 525 -27.88 -6.85 -5.94
CA ASP A 525 -27.14 -5.81 -5.20
C ASP A 525 -25.71 -5.66 -5.70
N LYS A 526 -25.12 -6.78 -6.13
CA LYS A 526 -23.78 -6.82 -6.70
C LYS A 526 -23.73 -6.03 -8.02
N ASP A 527 -24.74 -6.16 -8.87
CA ASP A 527 -24.82 -5.42 -10.13
C ASP A 527 -24.93 -3.91 -9.88
N MET A 528 -25.81 -3.49 -8.96
CA MET A 528 -25.99 -2.08 -8.59
C MET A 528 -24.72 -1.48 -7.98
N SER A 529 -24.08 -2.20 -7.05
CA SER A 529 -22.87 -1.74 -6.36
C SER A 529 -21.67 -1.61 -7.32
N LEU A 530 -21.48 -2.60 -8.20
CA LEU A 530 -20.42 -2.55 -9.21
C LEU A 530 -20.66 -1.43 -10.22
N LEU A 531 -21.90 -1.26 -10.70
CA LEU A 531 -22.25 -0.20 -11.63
C LEU A 531 -22.01 1.19 -11.04
N LYS A 532 -22.38 1.39 -9.76
CA LYS A 532 -22.11 2.62 -9.02
C LYS A 532 -20.62 2.89 -8.88
N ALA A 533 -19.85 1.91 -8.43
CA ALA A 533 -18.41 2.07 -8.22
C ALA A 533 -17.69 2.43 -9.53
N GLU A 534 -17.99 1.71 -10.62
CA GLU A 534 -17.40 1.94 -11.93
C GLU A 534 -17.76 3.32 -12.49
N LEU A 535 -19.04 3.72 -12.47
CA LEU A 535 -19.46 5.02 -12.99
C LEU A 535 -18.96 6.18 -12.12
N THR A 536 -18.93 6.02 -10.79
CA THR A 536 -18.40 7.03 -9.87
C THR A 536 -16.93 7.30 -10.14
N SER A 537 -16.12 6.26 -10.38
CA SER A 537 -14.71 6.43 -10.71
C SER A 537 -14.52 7.23 -12.01
N LEU A 538 -15.29 6.91 -13.05
CA LEU A 538 -15.22 7.60 -14.35
C LEU A 538 -15.64 9.07 -14.25
N VAL A 539 -16.80 9.35 -13.64
CA VAL A 539 -17.31 10.72 -13.51
C VAL A 539 -16.42 11.55 -12.57
N LYS A 540 -15.83 10.93 -11.54
CA LYS A 540 -14.85 11.59 -10.65
C LYS A 540 -13.61 12.05 -11.40
N GLU A 541 -13.05 11.20 -12.26
CA GLU A 541 -11.88 11.55 -13.06
C GLU A 541 -12.18 12.68 -14.04
N GLU A 542 -13.33 12.60 -14.71
CA GLU A 542 -13.78 13.63 -15.65
C GLU A 542 -14.01 14.99 -14.97
N VAL A 543 -14.76 15.01 -13.85
CA VAL A 543 -15.09 16.27 -13.16
C VAL A 543 -13.84 16.93 -12.56
N VAL A 544 -12.89 16.14 -12.03
CA VAL A 544 -11.61 16.66 -11.52
C VAL A 544 -10.75 17.21 -12.65
N THR A 545 -10.74 16.56 -13.81
CA THR A 545 -10.01 17.04 -14.99
C THR A 545 -10.61 18.34 -15.52
N LYS A 546 -11.94 18.45 -15.60
CA LYS A 546 -12.63 19.71 -15.94
C LYS A 546 -12.30 20.82 -14.94
N LEU A 547 -12.27 20.50 -13.65
CA LEU A 547 -11.93 21.46 -12.60
C LEU A 547 -10.49 21.98 -12.75
N LYS A 548 -9.53 21.09 -13.04
CA LYS A 548 -8.12 21.44 -13.32
C LYS A 548 -7.98 22.34 -14.55
N ASN A 549 -8.70 22.03 -15.62
CA ASN A 549 -8.65 22.81 -16.87
C ASN A 549 -9.31 24.19 -16.76
N GLN A 550 -10.17 24.41 -15.76
CA GLN A 550 -10.81 25.71 -15.52
C GLN A 550 -9.85 26.72 -14.85
N VAL A 551 -8.71 26.27 -14.31
CA VAL A 551 -7.76 27.12 -13.61
C VAL A 551 -6.73 27.71 -14.57
N SER A 552 -6.55 29.03 -14.49
CA SER A 552 -5.58 29.78 -15.31
C SER A 552 -4.14 29.40 -14.96
N GLU A 553 -3.21 29.51 -15.93
CA GLU A 553 -1.79 29.12 -15.80
C GLU A 553 -1.06 29.72 -14.56
N ASN A 554 -1.52 30.88 -14.07
CA ASN A 554 -0.91 31.57 -12.93
C ASN A 554 -1.49 31.16 -11.56
N LYS A 555 -2.44 30.21 -11.54
CA LYS A 555 -3.09 29.72 -10.32
C LYS A 555 -2.90 28.21 -10.19
N ASN A 556 -2.78 27.74 -8.96
CA ASN A 556 -2.74 26.32 -8.64
C ASN A 556 -3.96 25.93 -7.81
N ILE A 557 -4.48 24.73 -8.05
CA ILE A 557 -5.52 24.14 -7.20
C ILE A 557 -4.87 23.54 -5.96
N ILE A 558 -5.48 23.75 -4.80
CA ILE A 558 -5.17 22.96 -3.61
C ILE A 558 -5.83 21.60 -3.81
N GLU A 559 -5.10 20.62 -4.33
CA GLU A 559 -5.67 19.31 -4.68
C GLU A 559 -6.35 18.63 -3.49
N SER A 560 -5.81 18.81 -2.28
CA SER A 560 -6.39 18.33 -1.03
C SER A 560 -7.65 19.09 -0.57
N SER A 561 -8.07 20.14 -1.28
CA SER A 561 -9.34 20.85 -1.04
C SER A 561 -10.47 20.41 -1.97
N ILE A 562 -10.22 19.50 -2.91
CA ILE A 562 -11.23 19.02 -3.84
C ILE A 562 -12.30 18.26 -3.05
N SER A 563 -13.51 18.79 -3.06
CA SER A 563 -14.71 18.20 -2.49
C SER A 563 -15.61 17.71 -3.62
N LEU A 564 -16.22 16.53 -3.43
CA LEU A 564 -17.15 15.93 -4.39
C LEU A 564 -18.50 15.78 -3.72
N SER A 565 -19.56 16.16 -4.45
CA SER A 565 -20.94 16.00 -4.01
C SER A 565 -21.77 15.39 -5.13
N THR A 566 -22.69 14.51 -4.77
CA THR A 566 -23.61 13.87 -5.72
C THR A 566 -24.82 14.77 -5.91
N LEU A 567 -25.06 15.23 -7.15
CA LEU A 567 -26.25 16.00 -7.51
C LEU A 567 -27.40 15.11 -7.96
N LEU A 568 -27.08 14.01 -8.66
CA LEU A 568 -28.05 13.04 -9.15
C LEU A 568 -27.46 11.64 -9.07
N GLU A 569 -28.21 10.70 -8.51
CA GLU A 569 -27.94 9.27 -8.55
C GLU A 569 -29.26 8.55 -8.76
N LYS A 570 -29.46 7.99 -9.96
CA LYS A 570 -30.73 7.34 -10.33
C LYS A 570 -30.49 6.04 -11.08
N PHE A 571 -30.94 4.94 -10.49
CA PHE A 571 -31.02 3.65 -11.18
C PHE A 571 -32.30 3.57 -12.02
N SER A 572 -32.25 2.82 -13.12
CA SER A 572 -33.44 2.59 -13.96
C SER A 572 -34.45 1.60 -13.39
N HIS A 573 -34.02 0.70 -12.50
CA HIS A 573 -34.83 -0.38 -11.92
C HIS A 573 -34.41 -0.68 -10.48
N ASP A 574 -35.32 -1.27 -9.71
CA ASP A 574 -35.11 -1.61 -8.31
C ASP A 574 -34.46 -3.01 -8.15
N GLN A 575 -33.89 -3.26 -6.97
CA GLN A 575 -33.34 -4.55 -6.62
C GLN A 575 -34.40 -5.67 -6.73
N GLY A 576 -34.03 -6.78 -7.37
CA GLY A 576 -34.89 -7.95 -7.52
C GLY A 576 -35.93 -7.86 -8.63
N GLU A 577 -35.96 -6.75 -9.37
CA GLU A 577 -36.79 -6.59 -10.56
C GLU A 577 -36.29 -7.47 -11.72
N VAL A 578 -37.23 -7.99 -12.52
CA VAL A 578 -36.95 -8.92 -13.62
C VAL A 578 -36.67 -8.12 -14.89
N VAL A 579 -35.41 -7.80 -15.14
CA VAL A 579 -34.93 -7.08 -16.32
C VAL A 579 -33.56 -7.59 -16.77
N ASP A 580 -33.29 -7.55 -18.07
CA ASP A 580 -32.03 -8.05 -18.66
C ASP A 580 -30.83 -7.14 -18.36
N SER A 581 -31.07 -5.86 -18.07
CA SER A 581 -30.01 -4.90 -17.75
C SER A 581 -30.49 -3.78 -16.83
N ILE A 582 -29.54 -3.21 -16.10
CA ILE A 582 -29.73 -2.04 -15.24
C ILE A 582 -28.81 -0.91 -15.72
N SER A 583 -29.29 0.33 -15.61
CA SER A 583 -28.52 1.53 -15.90
C SER A 583 -28.51 2.49 -14.72
N LEU A 584 -27.47 3.31 -14.65
CA LEU A 584 -27.28 4.33 -13.62
C LEU A 584 -26.95 5.66 -14.30
N ASP A 585 -27.70 6.70 -13.94
CA ASP A 585 -27.41 8.10 -14.22
C ASP A 585 -26.75 8.73 -12.99
N LEU A 586 -25.54 9.26 -13.14
CA LEU A 586 -24.77 9.87 -12.07
C LEU A 586 -24.30 11.27 -12.48
N THR A 587 -24.58 12.27 -11.65
CA THR A 587 -24.02 13.62 -11.79
C THR A 587 -23.26 13.99 -10.53
N LEU A 588 -21.98 14.31 -10.68
CA LEU A 588 -21.11 14.76 -9.59
C LEU A 588 -20.74 16.22 -9.79
N LYS A 589 -20.72 16.97 -8.69
CA LYS A 589 -20.19 18.32 -8.59
C LYS A 589 -18.89 18.30 -7.81
N ALA A 590 -17.83 18.86 -8.40
CA ALA A 590 -16.54 19.07 -7.76
C ALA A 590 -16.34 20.54 -7.42
N ALA A 591 -15.83 20.82 -6.22
CA ALA A 591 -15.45 22.16 -5.82
C ALA A 591 -14.08 22.16 -5.14
N ALA A 592 -13.27 23.20 -5.37
CA ALA A 592 -11.96 23.34 -4.78
C ALA A 592 -11.58 24.80 -4.56
N LEU A 593 -10.53 25.02 -3.78
CA LEU A 593 -9.85 26.30 -3.65
C LEU A 593 -8.62 26.34 -4.56
N SER A 594 -8.43 27.47 -5.23
CA SER A 594 -7.22 27.77 -6.01
C SER A 594 -6.54 29.03 -5.49
N PHE A 595 -5.21 29.14 -5.65
CA PHE A 595 -4.41 30.27 -5.18
C PHE A 595 -3.38 30.69 -6.23
N SER A 596 -2.86 31.90 -6.12
CA SER A 596 -1.82 32.43 -7.02
C SER A 596 -0.45 31.83 -6.72
N THR A 597 0.27 31.39 -7.75
CA THR A 597 1.66 30.91 -7.60
C THR A 597 2.57 31.98 -7.01
N GLN A 598 2.38 33.23 -7.41
CA GLN A 598 3.17 34.36 -6.92
C GLN A 598 2.97 34.58 -5.41
N ASP A 599 1.74 34.43 -4.93
CA ASP A 599 1.41 34.72 -3.53
C ASP A 599 1.99 33.66 -2.58
N ILE A 600 1.95 32.38 -2.98
CA ILE A 600 2.58 31.32 -2.18
C ILE A 600 4.10 31.46 -2.16
N ASP A 601 4.72 31.89 -3.25
CA ASP A 601 6.16 32.05 -3.33
C ASP A 601 6.65 33.18 -2.42
N GLN A 602 5.92 34.30 -2.38
CA GLN A 602 6.19 35.37 -1.42
C GLN A 602 6.09 34.90 0.04
N LEU A 603 5.07 34.10 0.36
CA LEU A 603 4.88 33.53 1.69
C LEU A 603 6.01 32.55 2.08
N VAL A 604 6.47 31.73 1.13
CA VAL A 604 7.58 30.79 1.31
C VAL A 604 8.90 31.54 1.52
N THR A 605 9.22 32.53 0.68
CA THR A 605 10.44 33.35 0.82
C THR A 605 10.47 34.05 2.17
N GLN A 606 9.35 34.64 2.61
CA GLN A 606 9.25 35.27 3.93
C GLN A 606 9.51 34.27 5.06
N SER A 607 8.95 33.06 4.95
CA SER A 607 9.14 32.00 5.95
C SER A 607 10.56 31.47 6.01
N LEU A 608 11.28 31.42 4.87
CA LEU A 608 12.67 30.98 4.80
C LEU A 608 13.68 32.04 5.23
N THR A 609 13.38 33.34 5.09
CA THR A 609 14.33 34.44 5.32
C THR A 609 14.99 34.39 6.70
N SER A 610 14.25 34.01 7.74
CA SER A 610 14.77 33.88 9.11
C SER A 610 15.65 32.65 9.35
N LEU A 611 15.60 31.67 8.44
CA LEU A 611 16.26 30.37 8.57
C LEU A 611 17.50 30.23 7.68
N ILE A 612 17.74 31.19 6.77
CA ILE A 612 18.92 31.21 5.90
C ILE A 612 20.15 31.70 6.69
N PRO A 613 21.22 30.89 6.82
CA PRO A 613 22.46 31.32 7.45
C PRO A 613 23.15 32.45 6.68
N SER A 614 23.90 33.30 7.38
CA SER A 614 24.71 34.35 6.74
C SER A 614 25.68 33.78 5.71
N GLY A 615 25.76 34.40 4.53
CA GLY A 615 26.63 33.97 3.43
C GLY A 615 26.01 32.92 2.50
N PHE A 616 24.70 32.64 2.63
CA PHE A 616 23.94 31.79 1.71
C PHE A 616 22.76 32.56 1.11
N GLN A 617 22.32 32.12 -0.07
CA GLN A 617 21.10 32.59 -0.73
C GLN A 617 20.23 31.40 -1.14
N GLN A 618 18.93 31.62 -1.24
CA GLN A 618 17.97 30.63 -1.74
C GLN A 618 18.20 30.39 -3.23
N ASP A 619 18.18 29.13 -3.66
CA ASP A 619 18.14 28.76 -5.07
C ASP A 619 16.77 29.10 -5.69
N LYS A 620 16.72 29.24 -7.01
CA LYS A 620 15.47 29.53 -7.75
C LYS A 620 14.48 28.38 -7.67
N GLU A 621 14.97 27.14 -7.57
CA GLU A 621 14.13 25.96 -7.46
C GLU A 621 13.80 25.65 -6.00
N THR A 622 12.51 25.66 -5.67
CA THR A 622 12.02 25.33 -4.33
C THR A 622 10.84 24.38 -4.46
N ASN A 623 11.01 23.19 -3.92
CA ASN A 623 9.96 22.18 -3.89
C ASN A 623 8.99 22.49 -2.76
N ARG A 624 7.70 22.50 -3.07
CA ARG A 624 6.63 22.78 -2.12
C ARG A 624 5.55 21.70 -2.18
N ALA A 625 5.13 21.22 -1.02
CA ALA A 625 3.98 20.34 -0.88
C ALA A 625 2.97 20.98 0.07
N ILE A 626 1.69 20.99 -0.35
CA ILE A 626 0.61 21.66 0.38
C ILE A 626 -0.41 20.59 0.83
N GLN A 627 -0.66 20.53 2.13
CA GLN A 627 -1.64 19.64 2.72
C GLN A 627 -2.72 20.45 3.44
N VAL A 628 -3.99 20.17 3.18
CA VAL A 628 -5.11 20.76 3.93
C VAL A 628 -5.22 20.08 5.29
N LYS A 629 -5.15 20.86 6.38
CA LYS A 629 -5.39 20.42 7.76
C LYS A 629 -6.87 20.49 8.13
N SER A 630 -7.56 21.54 7.69
CA SER A 630 -9.00 21.68 7.88
C SER A 630 -9.61 22.51 6.77
N LEU A 631 -10.86 22.20 6.40
CA LEU A 631 -11.66 22.95 5.45
C LEU A 631 -12.94 23.39 6.16
N LYS A 632 -13.20 24.70 6.23
CA LYS A 632 -14.39 25.30 6.83
C LYS A 632 -15.02 26.27 5.84
N GLY A 633 -16.06 25.82 5.13
CA GLY A 633 -16.67 26.60 4.06
C GLY A 633 -15.68 26.87 2.94
N GLN A 634 -15.43 28.15 2.63
CA GLN A 634 -14.49 28.57 1.59
C GLN A 634 -13.10 28.94 2.16
N LYS A 635 -12.76 28.40 3.33
CA LYS A 635 -11.46 28.59 4.01
C LYS A 635 -10.78 27.25 4.23
N ALA A 636 -9.49 27.16 3.94
CA ALA A 636 -8.67 26.00 4.22
C ALA A 636 -7.46 26.37 5.07
N GLN A 637 -7.30 25.74 6.23
CA GLN A 637 -6.03 25.76 6.94
C GLN A 637 -5.09 24.79 6.24
N ILE A 638 -3.97 25.29 5.73
CA ILE A 638 -3.00 24.53 4.97
C ILE A 638 -1.67 24.43 5.72
N SER A 639 -0.99 23.31 5.51
CA SER A 639 0.37 23.06 5.94
C SER A 639 1.25 23.03 4.70
N VAL A 640 2.21 23.95 4.63
CA VAL A 640 3.14 24.08 3.51
C VAL A 640 4.47 23.49 3.94
N GLN A 641 4.88 22.41 3.30
CA GLN A 641 6.21 21.82 3.43
C GLN A 641 7.07 22.38 2.31
N VAL A 642 8.23 22.91 2.69
CA VAL A 642 9.16 23.58 1.78
C VAL A 642 10.51 22.89 1.88
N ALA A 643 11.01 22.40 0.74
CA ALA A 643 12.36 21.92 0.57
C ALA A 643 13.08 22.85 -0.41
N SER A 644 14.11 23.54 0.07
CA SER A 644 14.86 24.52 -0.72
C SER A 644 16.36 24.25 -0.65
N ARG A 645 17.09 24.58 -1.72
CA ARG A 645 18.54 24.51 -1.80
C ARG A 645 19.12 25.88 -1.47
N LEU A 646 20.16 25.90 -0.62
CA LEU A 646 20.89 27.10 -0.24
C LEU A 646 22.27 27.07 -0.89
N ILE A 647 22.60 28.13 -1.61
CA ILE A 647 23.84 28.27 -2.37
C ILE A 647 24.73 29.30 -1.65
N PRO A 648 26.04 29.04 -1.45
CA PRO A 648 26.92 30.02 -0.84
C PRO A 648 27.09 31.26 -1.74
N ILE A 649 27.09 32.44 -1.12
CA ILE A 649 27.40 33.71 -1.79
C ILE A 649 28.92 33.84 -1.85
N LEU A 650 29.48 33.71 -3.05
CA LEU A 650 30.92 33.88 -3.28
C LEU A 650 31.24 35.31 -3.75
N ASN A 651 32.24 35.93 -3.14
CA ASN A 651 32.80 37.20 -3.62
C ASN A 651 33.83 36.91 -4.73
N THR A 652 33.36 36.88 -5.98
CA THR A 652 34.18 36.62 -7.17
C THR A 652 35.31 37.62 -7.35
N ASP A 653 35.14 38.88 -6.95
CA ASP A 653 36.15 39.93 -7.11
C ASP A 653 37.34 39.70 -6.16
N GLN A 654 37.05 39.29 -4.93
CA GLN A 654 38.07 38.92 -3.95
C GLN A 654 38.82 37.66 -4.41
N ILE A 655 38.08 36.64 -4.89
CA ILE A 655 38.68 35.40 -5.41
C ILE A 655 39.61 35.71 -6.59
N ASN A 656 39.17 36.54 -7.55
CA ASN A 656 39.96 36.97 -8.70
C ASN A 656 41.27 37.66 -8.29
N THR A 657 41.23 38.46 -7.24
CA THR A 657 42.41 39.19 -6.73
C THR A 657 43.40 38.21 -6.08
N ASP A 658 42.91 37.28 -5.25
CA ASP A 658 43.74 36.37 -4.47
C ASP A 658 44.46 35.31 -5.32
N ILE A 659 43.89 34.94 -6.47
CA ILE A 659 44.46 33.93 -7.39
C ILE A 659 45.25 34.54 -8.57
N SER A 660 45.20 35.86 -8.76
CA SER A 660 45.89 36.54 -9.87
C SER A 660 47.41 36.33 -9.82
N GLY A 661 48.03 36.01 -10.97
CA GLY A 661 49.45 35.71 -11.09
C GLY A 661 49.92 34.42 -10.38
N LYS A 662 49.03 33.63 -9.76
CA LYS A 662 49.37 32.38 -9.06
C LYS A 662 49.37 31.18 -10.00
N SER A 663 49.95 30.07 -9.54
CA SER A 663 49.91 28.81 -10.30
C SER A 663 48.50 28.20 -10.30
N GLN A 664 48.20 27.38 -11.31
CA GLN A 664 46.92 26.67 -11.39
C GLN A 664 46.69 25.74 -10.19
N SER A 665 47.75 25.12 -9.66
CA SER A 665 47.66 24.29 -8.45
C SER A 665 47.24 25.10 -7.23
N TYR A 666 47.85 26.28 -7.03
CA TYR A 666 47.50 27.15 -5.91
C TYR A 666 46.05 27.61 -6.01
N ALA A 667 45.59 27.98 -7.20
CA ALA A 667 44.21 28.40 -7.41
C ALA A 667 43.20 27.28 -7.14
N LYS A 668 43.50 26.04 -7.56
CA LYS A 668 42.67 24.87 -7.24
C LYS A 668 42.60 24.63 -5.72
N ASP A 669 43.73 24.71 -5.03
CA ASP A 669 43.80 24.53 -3.57
C ASP A 669 43.09 25.65 -2.80
N TYR A 670 43.18 26.90 -3.29
CA TYR A 670 42.46 28.04 -2.71
C TYR A 670 40.95 27.87 -2.89
N ILE A 671 40.50 27.58 -4.11
CA ILE A 671 39.07 27.41 -4.43
C ILE A 671 38.48 26.21 -3.68
N GLY A 672 39.24 25.12 -3.53
CA GLY A 672 38.81 23.94 -2.75
C GLY A 672 38.68 24.18 -1.24
N LYS A 673 39.23 25.28 -0.71
CA LYS A 673 39.04 25.69 0.70
C LYS A 673 37.84 26.60 0.91
N LEU A 674 37.22 27.10 -0.16
CA LEU A 674 36.01 27.90 -0.06
C LEU A 674 34.83 27.03 0.43
N PRO A 675 33.90 27.60 1.20
CA PRO A 675 32.78 26.84 1.74
C PRO A 675 31.92 26.29 0.60
N ASN A 676 31.53 25.02 0.73
CA ASN A 676 30.57 24.37 -0.16
C ASN A 676 30.99 24.37 -1.65
N VAL A 677 32.28 24.29 -1.94
CA VAL A 677 32.79 24.05 -3.30
C VAL A 677 33.09 22.57 -3.48
N SER A 678 32.44 21.92 -4.45
CA SER A 678 32.66 20.51 -4.79
C SER A 678 33.72 20.31 -5.88
N GLY A 679 33.99 21.35 -6.69
CA GLY A 679 34.97 21.26 -7.76
C GLY A 679 35.33 22.61 -8.38
N SER A 680 36.43 22.62 -9.13
CA SER A 680 36.78 23.75 -9.99
C SER A 680 37.47 23.30 -11.27
N LYS A 681 37.09 23.92 -12.39
CA LYS A 681 37.70 23.71 -13.70
C LYS A 681 38.32 25.02 -14.15
N ILE A 682 39.63 25.00 -14.37
CA ILE A 682 40.41 26.19 -14.78
C ILE A 682 40.87 25.97 -16.22
N GLN A 683 40.46 26.85 -17.13
CA GLN A 683 40.89 26.88 -18.52
C GLN A 683 41.68 28.17 -18.78
N ILE A 684 42.92 28.06 -19.26
CA ILE A 684 43.77 29.22 -19.54
C ILE A 684 44.00 29.28 -21.05
N LYS A 685 43.69 30.44 -21.65
CA LYS A 685 44.00 30.72 -23.05
C LYS A 685 45.33 31.48 -23.10
N SER A 686 46.40 30.79 -23.51
CA SER A 686 47.75 31.34 -23.63
C SER A 686 48.48 30.77 -24.84
N ILE A 687 49.45 31.52 -25.36
CA ILE A 687 50.32 31.13 -26.49
C ILE A 687 51.47 30.21 -26.00
N LEU A 688 51.73 30.19 -24.69
CA LEU A 688 52.79 29.42 -24.06
C LEU A 688 52.29 28.04 -23.56
N PRO A 689 53.17 27.03 -23.46
CA PRO A 689 52.80 25.70 -22.94
C PRO A 689 52.23 25.75 -21.53
N GLU A 690 51.21 24.94 -21.24
CA GLU A 690 50.46 24.94 -19.96
C GLU A 690 51.35 24.79 -18.71
N SER A 691 52.49 24.11 -18.82
CA SER A 691 53.43 23.90 -17.71
C SER A 691 54.22 25.14 -17.29
N LEU A 692 54.24 26.19 -18.12
CA LEU A 692 55.00 27.44 -17.90
C LEU A 692 54.09 28.65 -17.65
N VAL A 693 52.77 28.46 -17.65
CA VAL A 693 51.77 29.54 -17.59
C VAL A 693 51.05 29.52 -16.25
N GLY A 694 51.22 30.59 -15.48
CA GLY A 694 50.38 30.90 -14.32
C GLY A 694 49.08 31.56 -14.75
N LEU A 695 48.18 31.79 -13.80
CA LEU A 695 46.99 32.61 -14.02
C LEU A 695 47.39 34.04 -14.43
N PRO A 696 46.53 34.74 -15.20
CA PRO A 696 46.75 36.13 -15.58
C PRO A 696 47.09 37.01 -14.38
N HIS A 697 48.05 37.92 -14.54
CA HIS A 697 48.43 38.87 -13.50
C HIS A 697 47.40 40.01 -13.34
N ILE A 698 46.57 40.21 -14.36
CA ILE A 698 45.48 41.19 -14.35
C ILE A 698 44.19 40.44 -13.99
N SER A 699 43.62 40.75 -12.82
CA SER A 699 42.39 40.09 -12.32
C SER A 699 41.20 40.21 -13.27
N LYS A 700 41.12 41.29 -14.05
CA LYS A 700 40.07 41.49 -15.08
C LYS A 700 40.13 40.47 -16.23
N ASN A 701 41.27 39.79 -16.41
CA ASN A 701 41.41 38.73 -17.42
C ASN A 701 40.99 37.35 -16.89
N ILE A 702 40.45 37.28 -15.66
CA ILE A 702 39.94 36.07 -15.03
C ILE A 702 38.41 36.17 -14.92
N THR A 703 37.71 35.26 -15.58
CA THR A 703 36.25 35.16 -15.54
C THR A 703 35.87 33.97 -14.66
N ILE A 704 35.10 34.20 -13.60
CA ILE A 704 34.57 33.14 -12.74
C ILE A 704 33.09 32.92 -13.07
N THR A 705 32.71 31.66 -13.30
CA THR A 705 31.32 31.22 -13.43
C THR A 705 31.02 30.18 -12.36
N THR A 706 29.82 30.24 -11.77
CA THR A 706 29.38 29.31 -10.73
C THR A 706 28.30 28.39 -11.28
N ASN A 707 28.51 27.09 -11.16
CA ASN A 707 27.52 26.06 -11.45
C ASN A 707 27.13 25.36 -10.15
N VAL A 708 25.87 25.00 -9.99
CA VAL A 708 25.40 24.20 -8.86
C VAL A 708 25.50 22.74 -9.26
N SER A 709 26.05 21.88 -8.41
CA SER A 709 25.99 20.43 -8.64
C SER A 709 24.54 19.95 -8.50
N GLU A 710 24.07 19.13 -9.44
CA GLU A 710 22.72 18.57 -9.45
C GLU A 710 22.36 17.79 -8.18
#